data_AF-A0A2S8F7T3-F1
#
_entry.id   AF-A0A2S8F7T3-F1
#
_cell.length_a   1.000
_cell.length_b   1.000
_cell.length_c   1.000
_cell.angle_alpha   90.00
_cell.angle_beta   90.00
_cell.angle_gamma   90.00
#
_symmetry.space_group_name_H-M   'P 1'
#
loop_
_entity.id
_entity.type
_entity.pdbx_description
1 polymer ?
#
loop_
_entity_poly.entity_id
_entity_poly.type
_entity_poly.pdbx_seq_one_letter_code
_entity_poly.pdbx_strand_id
1 'polypeptide(L)'
;MAENKMTNGMLRMVLFTVMLLSGLWAVGTPVHAEDFPSDIWREIPVYHHGRVKPMDAYARQVVQKITEFNKSKPRFNLVDYYTEEELKQPEMQAALEIFPEGKERKFTPDQLIFEWTMRPKAWERVPFIYLGREDAREELGLPINSPDSMKLNFVSPYQVATSVKLREYVAGLTKRQMEKALGKPVEEQPLDAHIYWGLLFRYAVYREVSLDPRDPVITTSPIPLAGARDRFFFQINEANKALEEGQPPLYEQLQTLQRFGGENPLSLGANNLLASIQELIQLAVQDSYVSPEKVLGNKEPAPLMPDDPLSTSEFEPAVKQFREDAAMMEQVLEEQRDSVNNSTTLSEKQYNTVKSMFQSMLVHVRQLEHIGLEANLALYENPQSGAVMASTAMDRAGNHLQIVPALNPYALSKSRDPSDLSQPWLGLTTVLYGSDNLFKPYDMSLINAVRGDWEKVRQNYLAQGETKGTGLRDAVQALAADLQRLGDANNTQRKIVLEETLGAGEEDSGILAYTAYPPADSYRIATEVRYNTMDPFMYAWIFTFIATLGFGLAFAVMRKPMFWTGAAFLLFGIVWSSYGFYMRVVVTGWAPVTNMYETVIFVPWVVCTMGVLFLLLPIYDRGRLAAWRATAIPGTWEASELTSAQHEMFSSTKMWLLFNAVSAILRVPATLFIGYALIGLPFYDGNRPIINFDSVNFGGSIYAMVQGLVIGAILVGTTVLTAWYLPRLVISAVLMPLFCLYDWFSVDKKLNDRFEKTYERNYYGLAAAACGTFLLCVASIAPIVDTGSSRVLNTEFSPLQPVLRSNVWLTIHVLTIVASYGAGILAWGLGWLALGYYMFGKYRAPVVASTLNEGFAPKHAHGPQMTYRPPEECFTLGQHCYRAIQVAVLLLATGTILGGIWADVSWGRFWGWDPKEVWALVTLLIYVAILHARFAGWFNNFGLVVGTIIGFSSIVGSWYGVNFLLPLFKGGDAVGLHSYGSGGKGSEILVMGFVAANWVGLGLVALRFQLSKLSVVDENDVEEVVIKTDLTEPKDTNNLADIT
;
A
#
# COMPACT_ATOMS: atom_id res chain seq x y z
N MET A 1 2.20 47.38 -41.17
CA MET A 1 1.97 47.52 -39.70
C MET A 1 1.08 46.41 -39.11
N ALA A 2 0.98 45.22 -39.75
CA ALA A 2 0.15 44.09 -39.28
C ALA A 2 0.91 42.75 -39.16
N GLU A 3 2.22 42.70 -39.41
CA GLU A 3 2.99 41.45 -39.34
C GLU A 3 3.78 41.23 -38.04
N ASN A 4 3.85 42.22 -37.15
CA ASN A 4 4.74 42.15 -35.97
C ASN A 4 4.05 41.85 -34.63
N LYS A 5 2.78 41.41 -34.64
CA LYS A 5 2.03 41.09 -33.42
C LYS A 5 1.84 39.59 -33.15
N MET A 6 2.00 38.72 -34.15
CA MET A 6 1.74 37.28 -33.99
C MET A 6 2.96 36.50 -33.46
N THR A 7 4.17 36.99 -33.73
CA THR A 7 5.43 36.41 -33.23
C THR A 7 5.67 36.66 -31.75
N ASN A 8 5.17 37.78 -31.20
CA ASN A 8 5.35 38.12 -29.78
C ASN A 8 4.44 37.32 -28.83
N GLY A 9 3.30 36.81 -29.28
CA GLY A 9 2.39 35.99 -28.46
C GLY A 9 2.94 34.57 -28.24
N MET A 10 3.45 33.96 -29.31
CA MET A 10 4.05 32.62 -29.26
C MET A 10 5.41 32.65 -28.55
N LEU A 11 6.22 33.69 -28.76
CA LEU A 11 7.48 33.88 -28.04
C LEU A 11 7.26 34.15 -26.54
N ARG A 12 6.21 34.89 -26.15
CA ARG A 12 5.84 35.07 -24.73
C ARG A 12 5.27 33.81 -24.11
N MET A 13 4.51 33.00 -24.84
CA MET A 13 4.00 31.72 -24.34
C MET A 13 5.14 30.70 -24.18
N VAL A 14 6.09 30.66 -25.12
CA VAL A 14 7.30 29.84 -25.02
C VAL A 14 8.23 30.37 -23.92
N LEU A 15 8.44 31.68 -23.77
CA LEU A 15 9.21 32.27 -22.67
C LEU A 15 8.56 32.07 -21.31
N PHE A 16 7.22 32.10 -21.22
CA PHE A 16 6.50 31.85 -19.98
C PHE A 16 6.50 30.36 -19.61
N THR A 17 6.45 29.46 -20.61
CA THR A 17 6.59 28.01 -20.43
C THR A 17 8.03 27.64 -20.09
N VAL A 18 9.01 28.28 -20.71
CA VAL A 18 10.44 28.15 -20.39
C VAL A 18 10.75 28.79 -19.04
N MET A 19 10.09 29.88 -18.60
CA MET A 19 10.23 30.44 -17.26
C MET A 19 9.56 29.58 -16.17
N LEU A 20 8.42 28.94 -16.47
CA LEU A 20 7.80 27.94 -15.60
C LEU A 20 8.64 26.66 -15.48
N LEU A 21 9.35 26.28 -16.57
CA LEU A 21 10.28 25.14 -16.58
C LEU A 21 11.68 25.49 -16.04
N SER A 22 12.12 26.75 -16.13
CA SER A 22 13.42 27.23 -15.65
C SER A 22 13.38 27.77 -14.22
N GLY A 23 12.20 28.01 -13.66
CA GLY A 23 12.01 28.23 -12.22
C GLY A 23 12.42 27.01 -11.36
N LEU A 24 12.69 25.87 -12.00
CA LEU A 24 13.24 24.67 -11.38
C LEU A 24 14.78 24.63 -11.33
N TRP A 25 15.48 25.59 -11.94
CA TRP A 25 16.94 25.63 -11.97
C TRP A 25 17.45 27.07 -11.84
N ALA A 26 17.72 27.51 -10.60
CA ALA A 26 18.80 28.43 -10.20
C ALA A 26 18.43 29.25 -8.95
N VAL A 27 18.85 28.77 -7.79
CA VAL A 27 19.54 29.62 -6.82
C VAL A 27 20.79 28.85 -6.44
N GLY A 28 21.93 29.20 -7.04
CA GLY A 28 23.22 28.81 -6.50
C GLY A 28 23.36 29.46 -5.14
N THR A 29 23.14 28.71 -4.07
CA THR A 29 23.49 29.11 -2.73
C THR A 29 25.01 29.04 -2.58
N PRO A 30 25.63 29.91 -1.76
CA PRO A 30 27.05 29.83 -1.47
C PRO A 30 27.37 28.44 -0.90
N VAL A 31 28.52 27.87 -1.25
CA VAL A 31 29.06 26.65 -0.64
C VAL A 31 29.31 26.94 0.85
N HIS A 32 28.31 26.71 1.68
CA HIS A 32 28.45 26.57 3.11
C HIS A 32 28.84 25.12 3.43
N ALA A 33 29.55 24.91 4.54
CA ALA A 33 30.07 23.63 5.06
C ALA A 33 29.24 22.42 4.59
N GLU A 34 29.90 21.39 4.03
CA GLU A 34 29.24 20.23 3.40
C GLU A 34 27.96 19.84 4.16
N ASP A 35 26.80 20.10 3.54
CA ASP A 35 25.52 19.64 4.03
C ASP A 35 25.63 18.12 4.23
N PHE A 36 25.07 17.60 5.33
CA PHE A 36 25.03 16.16 5.62
C PHE A 36 24.69 15.37 4.35
N PRO A 37 25.45 14.32 3.97
CA PRO A 37 25.34 13.65 2.68
C PRO A 37 24.09 12.75 2.61
N SER A 38 22.91 13.36 2.74
CA SER A 38 21.60 12.72 2.70
C SER A 38 21.40 11.96 1.40
N ASP A 39 22.01 12.38 0.28
CA ASP A 39 21.86 11.66 -0.98
C ASP A 39 22.40 10.23 -0.94
N ILE A 40 23.49 10.01 -0.20
CA ILE A 40 24.08 8.68 0.01
C ILE A 40 23.37 7.97 1.16
N TRP A 41 23.23 8.65 2.31
CA TRP A 41 22.69 8.05 3.53
C TRP A 41 21.25 7.53 3.34
N ARG A 42 20.41 8.27 2.60
CA ARG A 42 19.00 7.93 2.38
C ARG A 42 18.79 6.70 1.52
N GLU A 43 19.80 6.30 0.73
CA GLU A 43 19.75 5.14 -0.17
C GLU A 43 20.23 3.85 0.50
N ILE A 44 20.77 3.90 1.72
CA ILE A 44 21.18 2.69 2.45
C ILE A 44 19.96 1.78 2.69
N PRO A 45 19.99 0.51 2.26
CA PRO A 45 18.93 -0.46 2.54
C PRO A 45 18.76 -0.73 4.04
N VAL A 46 17.51 -0.74 4.49
CA VAL A 46 17.10 -1.03 5.87
C VAL A 46 15.95 -2.03 5.83
N TYR A 47 15.96 -3.04 6.69
CA TYR A 47 14.82 -3.92 6.88
C TYR A 47 13.92 -3.39 7.99
N HIS A 48 12.64 -3.16 7.69
CA HIS A 48 11.72 -2.58 8.66
C HIS A 48 10.27 -2.89 8.29
N HIS A 49 9.46 -3.30 9.27
CA HIS A 49 8.07 -3.75 9.08
C HIS A 49 7.99 -4.83 8.00
N GLY A 50 8.86 -5.83 8.13
CA GLY A 50 8.84 -6.98 7.25
C GLY A 50 9.19 -6.67 5.79
N ARG A 51 9.91 -5.60 5.43
CA ARG A 51 10.45 -5.43 4.05
C ARG A 51 11.76 -4.66 4.07
N VAL A 52 12.57 -4.85 3.01
CA VAL A 52 13.71 -3.99 2.71
C VAL A 52 13.23 -2.68 2.05
N LYS A 53 13.73 -1.54 2.53
CA LYS A 53 13.38 -0.18 2.09
C LYS A 53 14.60 0.76 2.23
N PRO A 54 14.65 1.90 1.53
CA PRO A 54 15.68 2.92 1.79
C PRO A 54 15.59 3.45 3.22
N MET A 55 16.74 3.86 3.76
CA MET A 55 16.88 4.62 5.02
C MET A 55 15.93 5.82 5.05
N ASP A 56 15.71 6.51 3.92
CA ASP A 56 14.73 7.61 3.82
C ASP A 56 13.33 7.22 4.30
N ALA A 57 12.84 6.07 3.80
CA ALA A 57 11.48 5.61 4.08
C ALA A 57 11.37 5.12 5.53
N TYR A 58 12.37 4.40 6.02
CA TYR A 58 12.48 4.03 7.43
C TYR A 58 12.47 5.28 8.33
N ALA A 59 13.34 6.25 8.03
CA ALA A 59 13.51 7.45 8.82
C ALA A 59 12.24 8.30 8.84
N ARG A 60 11.57 8.49 7.70
CA ARG A 60 10.26 9.16 7.65
C ARG A 60 9.24 8.47 8.54
N GLN A 61 9.12 7.15 8.49
CA GLN A 61 8.17 6.39 9.30
C GLN A 61 8.46 6.55 10.79
N VAL A 62 9.71 6.38 11.22
CA VAL A 62 10.12 6.45 12.63
C VAL A 62 10.01 7.88 13.19
N VAL A 63 10.56 8.87 12.47
CA VAL A 63 10.48 10.28 12.89
C VAL A 63 9.03 10.73 12.98
N GLN A 64 8.18 10.33 12.02
CA GLN A 64 6.77 10.66 12.06
C GLN A 64 6.05 9.99 13.25
N LYS A 65 6.38 8.74 13.61
CA LYS A 65 5.82 8.08 14.81
C LYS A 65 6.12 8.90 16.08
N ILE A 66 7.34 9.43 16.21
CA ILE A 66 7.80 10.16 17.40
C ILE A 66 7.29 11.61 17.43
N THR A 67 7.34 12.30 16.29
CA THR A 67 7.17 13.77 16.21
C THR A 67 5.82 14.21 15.63
N GLU A 68 5.03 13.28 15.07
CA GLU A 68 3.79 13.54 14.31
C GLU A 68 3.98 14.50 13.10
N PHE A 69 5.23 14.86 12.77
CA PHE A 69 5.53 15.85 11.76
C PHE A 69 5.40 15.24 10.36
N ASN A 70 4.51 15.79 9.53
CA ASN A 70 4.22 15.32 8.17
C ASN A 70 4.94 16.11 7.06
N LYS A 71 5.70 17.16 7.41
CA LYS A 71 6.46 17.95 6.43
C LYS A 71 7.85 17.36 6.24
N SER A 72 8.40 17.55 5.04
CA SER A 72 9.72 17.05 4.63
C SER A 72 10.89 17.43 5.54
N LYS A 73 10.75 18.44 6.41
CA LYS A 73 11.76 18.86 7.38
C LYS A 73 11.14 19.28 8.73
N PRO A 74 11.14 18.43 9.78
CA PRO A 74 10.81 18.84 11.14
C PRO A 74 11.69 19.99 11.63
N ARG A 75 11.13 20.81 12.51
CA ARG A 75 11.75 22.02 13.04
C ARG A 75 11.66 21.99 14.55
N PHE A 76 12.80 22.22 15.20
CA PHE A 76 12.88 22.27 16.65
C PHE A 76 13.64 23.52 17.07
N ASN A 77 13.25 24.07 18.21
CA ASN A 77 13.89 25.20 18.87
C ASN A 77 13.89 24.94 20.37
N LEU A 78 14.85 25.53 21.07
CA LEU A 78 14.93 25.40 22.53
C LEU A 78 14.37 26.63 23.24
N VAL A 79 14.46 27.80 22.60
CA VAL A 79 13.99 29.08 23.15
C VAL A 79 12.49 29.13 23.42
N ASP A 80 11.67 28.35 22.70
CA ASP A 80 10.23 28.29 22.97
C ASP A 80 9.90 27.50 24.24
N TYR A 81 10.80 26.61 24.67
CA TYR A 81 10.58 25.64 25.75
C TYR A 81 11.34 25.97 27.04
N TYR A 82 12.42 26.72 26.93
CA TYR A 82 13.32 27.03 28.05
C TYR A 82 13.64 28.53 28.09
N THR A 83 13.72 29.06 29.30
CA THR A 83 14.16 30.44 29.58
C THR A 83 15.66 30.62 29.32
N GLU A 84 16.11 31.86 29.15
CA GLU A 84 17.55 32.17 28.98
C GLU A 84 18.41 31.69 30.15
N GLU A 85 17.85 31.65 31.37
CA GLU A 85 18.55 31.17 32.57
C GLU A 85 18.70 29.64 32.55
N GLU A 86 17.65 28.92 32.16
CA GLU A 86 17.66 27.46 32.00
C GLU A 86 18.64 27.02 30.91
N LEU A 87 18.70 27.75 29.79
CA LEU A 87 19.65 27.46 28.71
C LEU A 87 21.12 27.60 29.13
N LYS A 88 21.43 28.38 30.17
CA LYS A 88 22.82 28.54 30.69
C LYS A 88 23.24 27.41 31.63
N GLN A 89 22.33 26.50 32.01
CA GLN A 89 22.67 25.39 32.90
C GLN A 89 23.65 24.43 32.20
N PRO A 90 24.64 23.85 32.94
CA PRO A 90 25.62 22.92 32.37
C PRO A 90 24.97 21.72 31.64
N GLU A 91 23.80 21.30 32.13
CA GLU A 91 23.04 20.17 31.61
C GLU A 91 22.48 20.42 30.21
N MET A 92 22.34 21.69 29.79
CA MET A 92 21.88 22.08 28.46
C MET A 92 23.01 22.16 27.42
N GLN A 93 24.27 22.07 27.84
CA GLN A 93 25.43 22.26 26.97
C GLN A 93 25.40 21.31 25.75
N ALA A 94 25.10 20.03 25.97
CA ALA A 94 25.03 19.04 24.90
C ALA A 94 23.92 19.35 23.86
N ALA A 95 22.77 19.86 24.32
CA ALA A 95 21.70 20.30 23.42
C ALA A 95 22.09 21.55 22.63
N LEU A 96 22.82 22.49 23.26
CA LEU A 96 23.30 23.71 22.62
C LEU A 96 24.37 23.48 21.55
N GLU A 97 25.12 22.37 21.61
CA GLU A 97 26.00 21.96 20.51
C GLU A 97 25.24 21.65 19.21
N ILE A 98 23.98 21.20 19.33
CA ILE A 98 23.09 20.90 18.20
C ILE A 98 22.31 22.15 17.78
N PHE A 99 21.90 22.95 18.76
CA PHE A 99 21.12 24.19 18.61
C PHE A 99 21.91 25.38 19.16
N PRO A 100 22.84 25.96 18.38
CA PRO A 100 23.60 27.13 18.82
C PRO A 100 22.67 28.26 19.24
N GLU A 101 22.88 28.81 20.45
CA GLU A 101 22.04 29.85 21.06
C GLU A 101 20.55 29.44 21.22
N GLY A 102 20.22 28.15 21.14
CA GLY A 102 18.85 27.62 21.24
C GLY A 102 17.95 27.91 20.03
N LYS A 103 18.50 28.47 18.94
CA LYS A 103 17.76 28.89 17.75
C LYS A 103 17.15 27.71 16.96
N GLU A 104 16.11 28.01 16.18
CA GLU A 104 15.42 27.03 15.32
C GLU A 104 16.41 26.36 14.35
N ARG A 105 16.37 25.03 14.29
CA ARG A 105 17.08 24.22 13.29
C ARG A 105 16.12 23.24 12.61
N LYS A 106 16.36 23.01 11.32
CA LYS A 106 15.61 22.06 10.49
C LYS A 106 16.46 20.83 10.22
N PHE A 107 15.82 19.68 10.26
CA PHE A 107 16.47 18.40 9.96
C PHE A 107 15.68 17.67 8.89
N THR A 108 16.36 16.91 8.04
CA THR A 108 15.67 15.85 7.29
C THR A 108 15.44 14.64 8.20
N PRO A 109 14.43 13.79 7.93
CA PRO A 109 14.17 12.62 8.77
C PRO A 109 15.37 11.68 8.91
N ASP A 110 16.08 11.44 7.81
CA ASP A 110 17.27 10.59 7.77
C ASP A 110 18.44 11.17 8.60
N GLN A 111 18.58 12.51 8.60
CA GLN A 111 19.53 13.21 9.46
C GLN A 111 19.16 13.12 10.95
N LEU A 112 17.87 13.12 11.31
CA LEU A 112 17.44 12.94 12.70
C LEU A 112 17.77 11.55 13.23
N ILE A 113 17.48 10.51 12.44
CA ILE A 113 17.88 9.14 12.82
C ILE A 113 19.39 9.08 13.05
N PHE A 114 20.17 9.65 12.14
CA PHE A 114 21.62 9.73 12.29
C PHE A 114 22.04 10.46 13.59
N GLU A 115 21.43 11.61 13.89
CA GLU A 115 21.71 12.36 15.12
C GLU A 115 21.32 11.60 16.40
N TRP A 116 20.17 10.91 16.41
CA TRP A 116 19.72 10.12 17.55
C TRP A 116 20.58 8.89 17.80
N THR A 117 21.14 8.27 16.74
CA THR A 117 22.10 7.17 16.88
C THR A 117 23.49 7.67 17.27
N MET A 118 23.94 8.81 16.74
CA MET A 118 25.30 9.31 16.95
C MET A 118 25.50 10.04 18.29
N ARG A 119 24.49 10.81 18.73
CA ARG A 119 24.55 11.64 19.95
C ARG A 119 23.27 11.54 20.79
N PRO A 120 22.82 10.34 21.21
CA PRO A 120 21.55 10.16 21.94
C PRO A 120 21.45 11.07 23.18
N LYS A 121 22.53 11.14 23.98
CA LYS A 121 22.59 11.94 25.22
C LYS A 121 22.36 13.44 25.02
N ALA A 122 22.73 13.98 23.84
CA ALA A 122 22.53 15.40 23.53
C ALA A 122 21.06 15.75 23.24
N TRP A 123 20.23 14.75 22.97
CA TRP A 123 18.79 14.91 22.68
C TRP A 123 17.90 14.73 23.91
N GLU A 124 18.44 14.31 25.07
CA GLU A 124 17.64 14.05 26.28
C GLU A 124 16.78 15.25 26.72
N ARG A 125 17.32 16.46 26.59
CA ARG A 125 16.63 17.71 26.96
C ARG A 125 16.02 18.45 25.76
N VAL A 126 16.08 17.90 24.56
CA VAL A 126 15.48 18.52 23.37
C VAL A 126 13.99 18.12 23.29
N PRO A 127 13.04 19.06 23.23
CA PRO A 127 11.62 18.72 23.09
C PRO A 127 11.29 18.37 21.62
N PHE A 128 11.05 17.08 21.35
CA PHE A 128 10.67 16.61 20.01
C PHE A 128 9.60 15.49 20.02
N ILE A 129 9.29 14.89 21.17
CA ILE A 129 8.25 13.86 21.28
C ILE A 129 6.90 14.57 21.30
N TYR A 130 6.01 14.27 20.35
CA TYR A 130 4.77 15.01 20.24
C TYR A 130 3.78 14.64 21.35
N LEU A 131 3.22 15.66 21.99
CA LEU A 131 2.09 15.60 22.90
C LEU A 131 1.34 16.95 22.81
N GLY A 132 0.49 17.12 21.78
CA GLY A 132 -0.21 18.39 21.52
C GLY A 132 -1.50 18.61 22.33
N ARG A 133 -1.99 17.59 23.05
CA ARG A 133 -3.22 17.68 23.85
C ARG A 133 -2.99 18.39 25.18
N GLU A 134 -3.75 19.46 25.43
CA GLU A 134 -3.64 20.27 26.64
C GLU A 134 -4.05 19.50 27.90
N ASP A 135 -5.15 18.75 27.83
CA ASP A 135 -5.65 17.93 28.93
C ASP A 135 -4.68 16.81 29.32
N ALA A 136 -4.01 16.20 28.34
CA ALA A 136 -2.94 15.23 28.59
C ALA A 136 -1.72 15.87 29.29
N ARG A 137 -1.33 17.08 28.87
CA ARG A 137 -0.22 17.80 29.50
C ARG A 137 -0.55 18.22 30.93
N GLU A 138 -1.77 18.71 31.16
CA GLU A 138 -2.25 19.13 32.48
C GLU A 138 -2.23 17.96 33.47
N GLU A 139 -2.81 16.82 33.07
CA GLU A 139 -2.83 15.58 33.87
C GLU A 139 -1.42 15.14 34.24
N LEU A 140 -0.48 15.20 33.28
CA LEU A 140 0.91 14.81 33.48
C LEU A 140 1.80 15.89 34.13
N GLY A 141 1.25 17.09 34.39
CA GLY A 141 2.01 18.23 34.95
C GLY A 141 3.09 18.79 34.03
N LEU A 142 2.90 18.68 32.72
CA LEU A 142 3.81 19.18 31.70
C LEU A 142 3.40 20.61 31.27
N PRO A 143 4.35 21.48 30.89
CA PRO A 143 4.05 22.86 30.53
C PRO A 143 3.15 22.92 29.30
N ILE A 144 2.05 23.68 29.36
CA ILE A 144 1.10 23.83 28.24
C ILE A 144 1.54 24.95 27.29
N ASN A 145 2.04 26.05 27.85
CA ASN A 145 2.45 27.24 27.10
C ASN A 145 3.94 27.55 27.33
N SER A 146 4.54 28.12 26.30
CA SER A 146 5.85 28.77 26.29
C SER A 146 5.87 29.99 27.21
N PRO A 147 7.06 30.48 27.64
CA PRO A 147 7.18 31.79 28.28
C PRO A 147 6.47 32.94 27.53
N ASP A 148 6.43 32.88 26.19
CA ASP A 148 5.76 33.86 25.33
C ASP A 148 4.28 33.53 25.04
N SER A 149 3.67 32.66 25.85
CA SER A 149 2.26 32.24 25.72
C SER A 149 1.90 31.47 24.42
N MET A 150 2.89 30.95 23.72
CA MET A 150 2.66 30.04 22.58
C MET A 150 2.37 28.61 23.07
N LYS A 151 1.44 27.91 22.44
CA LYS A 151 1.12 26.52 22.80
C LYS A 151 2.26 25.57 22.46
N LEU A 152 2.65 24.73 23.41
CA LEU A 152 3.71 23.75 23.25
C LEU A 152 3.15 22.42 22.74
N ASN A 153 3.83 21.83 21.76
CA ASN A 153 3.43 20.56 21.15
C ASN A 153 4.38 19.42 21.48
N PHE A 154 5.61 19.69 21.90
CA PHE A 154 6.62 18.65 22.16
C PHE A 154 6.99 18.53 23.64
N VAL A 155 7.51 17.37 24.00
CA VAL A 155 8.10 17.07 25.31
C VAL A 155 9.48 16.44 25.11
N SER A 156 10.38 16.64 26.05
CA SER A 156 11.73 16.06 25.98
C SER A 156 11.78 14.66 26.61
N PRO A 157 12.67 13.76 26.14
CA PRO A 157 12.90 12.45 26.77
C PRO A 157 13.12 12.54 28.29
N TYR A 158 13.86 13.56 28.73
CA TYR A 158 14.12 13.84 30.14
C TYR A 158 12.84 14.13 30.93
N GLN A 159 11.93 14.93 30.39
CA GLN A 159 10.63 15.21 31.04
C GLN A 159 9.78 13.95 31.19
N VAL A 160 9.85 13.03 30.22
CA VAL A 160 9.12 11.75 30.29
C VAL A 160 9.73 10.84 31.36
N ALA A 161 11.05 10.67 31.36
CA ALA A 161 11.75 9.80 32.30
C ALA A 161 11.61 10.25 33.77
N THR A 162 11.56 11.56 34.01
CA THR A 162 11.54 12.13 35.37
C THR A 162 10.14 12.46 35.90
N SER A 163 9.09 12.29 35.09
CA SER A 163 7.73 12.62 35.50
C SER A 163 7.16 11.62 36.52
N VAL A 164 7.00 12.10 37.76
CA VAL A 164 6.33 11.36 38.85
C VAL A 164 4.85 11.13 38.53
N LYS A 165 4.17 12.16 38.00
CA LYS A 165 2.75 12.05 37.61
C LYS A 165 2.52 11.02 36.51
N LEU A 166 3.45 10.91 35.55
CA LEU A 166 3.37 9.87 34.52
C LEU A 166 3.49 8.48 35.14
N ARG A 167 4.43 8.26 36.08
CA ARG A 167 4.54 6.99 36.80
C ARG A 167 3.24 6.63 37.54
N GLU A 168 2.65 7.59 38.26
CA GLU A 168 1.38 7.41 38.96
C GLU A 168 0.24 7.07 38.01
N TYR A 169 0.15 7.76 36.87
CA TYR A 169 -0.86 7.48 35.85
C TYR A 169 -0.70 6.06 35.28
N VAL A 170 0.54 5.68 34.92
CA VAL A 170 0.84 4.36 34.37
C VAL A 170 0.56 3.25 35.39
N ALA A 171 0.83 3.47 36.68
CA ALA A 171 0.43 2.53 37.74
C ALA A 171 -1.09 2.29 37.75
N GLY A 172 -1.88 3.37 37.63
CA GLY A 172 -3.33 3.28 37.50
C GLY A 172 -3.78 2.54 36.24
N LEU A 173 -3.15 2.84 35.10
CA LEU A 173 -3.42 2.19 33.81
C LEU A 173 -3.13 0.69 33.85
N THR A 174 -1.96 0.28 34.34
CA THR A 174 -1.57 -1.13 34.46
C THR A 174 -2.53 -1.89 35.38
N LYS A 175 -2.92 -1.30 36.51
CA LYS A 175 -3.93 -1.90 37.41
C LYS A 175 -5.26 -2.13 36.70
N ARG A 176 -5.76 -1.13 35.96
CA ARG A 176 -7.00 -1.24 35.16
C ARG A 176 -6.90 -2.34 34.09
N GLN A 177 -5.77 -2.43 33.39
CA GLN A 177 -5.53 -3.46 32.38
C GLN A 177 -5.52 -4.87 32.99
N MET A 178 -4.89 -5.06 34.15
CA MET A 178 -4.91 -6.34 34.87
C MET A 178 -6.32 -6.72 35.35
N GLU A 179 -7.07 -5.77 35.90
CA GLU A 179 -8.46 -6.01 36.32
C GLU A 179 -9.36 -6.41 35.14
N LYS A 180 -9.17 -5.76 33.98
CA LYS A 180 -9.84 -6.12 32.72
C LYS A 180 -9.47 -7.53 32.24
N ALA A 181 -8.19 -7.91 32.31
CA ALA A 181 -7.73 -9.26 31.95
C ALA A 181 -8.35 -10.35 32.86
N LEU A 182 -8.65 -10.00 34.11
CA LEU A 182 -9.37 -10.86 35.05
C LEU A 182 -10.90 -10.84 34.88
N GLY A 183 -11.42 -10.19 33.83
CA GLY A 183 -12.84 -10.10 33.53
C GLY A 183 -13.65 -9.19 34.46
N LYS A 184 -12.99 -8.30 35.23
CA LYS A 184 -13.69 -7.33 36.07
C LYS A 184 -14.22 -6.16 35.21
N PRO A 185 -15.37 -5.57 35.57
CA PRO A 185 -15.86 -4.36 34.90
C PRO A 185 -14.94 -3.19 35.27
N VAL A 186 -14.31 -2.59 34.26
CA VAL A 186 -13.40 -1.45 34.41
C VAL A 186 -13.89 -0.32 33.50
N GLU A 187 -13.98 0.88 34.05
CA GLU A 187 -14.29 2.09 33.29
C GLU A 187 -12.99 2.57 32.59
N GLU A 188 -12.99 2.58 31.26
CA GLU A 188 -11.85 3.08 30.47
C GLU A 188 -11.84 4.60 30.52
N GLN A 189 -10.70 5.20 30.85
CA GLN A 189 -10.59 6.66 30.83
C GLN A 189 -10.38 7.16 29.40
N PRO A 190 -10.99 8.29 29.00
CA PRO A 190 -10.80 8.87 27.66
C PRO A 190 -9.32 9.15 27.31
N LEU A 191 -8.49 9.38 28.33
CA LEU A 191 -7.09 9.74 28.19
C LEU A 191 -6.14 8.52 28.12
N ASP A 192 -6.60 7.31 28.46
CA ASP A 192 -5.76 6.10 28.54
C ASP A 192 -5.07 5.80 27.21
N ALA A 193 -5.84 5.80 26.12
CA ALA A 193 -5.30 5.61 24.78
C ALA A 193 -4.33 6.74 24.38
N HIS A 194 -4.61 7.98 24.79
CA HIS A 194 -3.82 9.15 24.40
C HIS A 194 -2.48 9.21 25.14
N ILE A 195 -2.41 8.82 26.41
CA ILE A 195 -1.12 8.76 27.13
C ILE A 195 -0.30 7.57 26.65
N TYR A 196 -0.93 6.41 26.46
CA TYR A 196 -0.23 5.22 25.97
C TYR A 196 0.34 5.44 24.56
N TRP A 197 -0.51 5.81 23.60
CA TRP A 197 -0.11 5.96 22.20
C TRP A 197 0.52 7.31 21.89
N GLY A 198 0.01 8.38 22.50
CA GLY A 198 0.48 9.74 22.26
C GLY A 198 1.76 10.09 22.99
N LEU A 199 2.19 9.33 24.01
CA LEU A 199 3.43 9.59 24.72
C LEU A 199 4.32 8.35 24.90
N LEU A 200 3.85 7.33 25.63
CA LEU A 200 4.70 6.20 26.04
C LEU A 200 5.23 5.41 24.85
N PHE A 201 4.38 5.10 23.88
CA PHE A 201 4.77 4.42 22.66
C PHE A 201 5.82 5.23 21.87
N ARG A 202 5.65 6.55 21.76
CA ARG A 202 6.59 7.42 21.03
C ARG A 202 7.95 7.49 21.71
N TYR A 203 7.93 7.61 23.03
CA TYR A 203 9.12 7.60 23.86
C TYR A 203 9.85 6.25 23.79
N ALA A 204 9.11 5.15 23.82
CA ALA A 204 9.62 3.81 23.58
C ALA A 204 10.34 3.70 22.24
N VAL A 205 9.68 4.09 21.14
CA VAL A 205 10.26 4.06 19.79
C VAL A 205 11.56 4.88 19.72
N TYR A 206 11.62 6.05 20.35
CA TYR A 206 12.85 6.83 20.44
C TYR A 206 13.97 6.06 21.15
N ARG A 207 13.68 5.41 22.29
CA ARG A 207 14.65 4.61 23.05
C ARG A 207 15.15 3.38 22.29
N GLU A 208 14.34 2.79 21.41
CA GLU A 208 14.79 1.69 20.53
C GLU A 208 15.82 2.20 19.50
N VAL A 209 15.61 3.38 18.94
CA VAL A 209 16.44 3.98 17.88
C VAL A 209 17.72 4.62 18.44
N SER A 210 17.62 5.20 19.63
CA SER A 210 18.70 5.92 20.32
C SER A 210 19.55 5.02 21.22
N LEU A 211 19.38 3.70 21.11
CA LEU A 211 20.03 2.72 21.97
C LEU A 211 21.56 2.77 21.80
N ASP A 212 22.28 2.87 22.92
CA ASP A 212 23.73 2.72 22.98
C ASP A 212 24.08 1.44 23.76
N PRO A 213 24.63 0.39 23.12
CA PRO A 213 25.00 -0.85 23.82
C PRO A 213 26.10 -0.70 24.88
N ARG A 214 26.73 0.47 24.98
CA ARG A 214 27.75 0.75 26.01
C ARG A 214 27.14 1.20 27.32
N ASP A 215 25.87 1.61 27.33
CA ASP A 215 25.16 1.90 28.58
C ASP A 215 24.87 0.57 29.31
N PRO A 216 24.83 0.57 30.66
CA PRO A 216 24.56 -0.65 31.44
C PRO A 216 23.23 -1.33 31.07
N VAL A 217 23.20 -2.66 31.15
CA VAL A 217 22.03 -3.48 30.85
C VAL A 217 21.06 -3.39 32.02
N ILE A 218 19.87 -2.84 31.77
CA ILE A 218 18.81 -2.68 32.78
C ILE A 218 17.43 -3.08 32.25
N THR A 219 16.46 -3.29 33.15
CA THR A 219 15.03 -3.37 32.82
C THR A 219 14.23 -2.37 33.65
N THR A 220 13.40 -1.58 32.97
CA THR A 220 12.62 -0.48 33.59
C THR A 220 11.17 -0.43 33.11
N SER A 221 10.65 -1.56 32.62
CA SER A 221 9.26 -1.68 32.20
C SER A 221 8.28 -1.24 33.30
N PRO A 222 7.23 -0.45 32.99
CA PRO A 222 6.74 -0.09 31.66
C PRO A 222 7.30 1.23 31.08
N ILE A 223 8.19 1.96 31.76
CA ILE A 223 8.76 3.22 31.27
C ILE A 223 10.25 3.02 30.93
N PRO A 224 10.60 2.90 29.65
CA PRO A 224 11.95 2.55 29.23
C PRO A 224 12.97 3.67 29.47
N LEU A 225 14.08 3.35 30.12
CA LEU A 225 15.22 4.27 30.27
C LEU A 225 16.34 3.97 29.26
N ALA A 226 17.38 4.82 29.26
CA ALA A 226 18.61 4.54 28.54
C ALA A 226 19.26 3.25 29.08
N GLY A 227 19.71 2.35 28.19
CA GLY A 227 20.23 1.04 28.57
C GLY A 227 19.18 -0.06 28.80
N ALA A 228 17.88 0.24 28.68
CA ALA A 228 16.82 -0.77 28.81
C ALA A 228 16.98 -1.90 27.76
N ARG A 229 16.79 -3.16 28.19
CA ARG A 229 16.96 -4.36 27.36
C ARG A 229 15.81 -5.37 27.51
N ASP A 230 14.57 -4.90 27.40
CA ASP A 230 13.37 -5.71 27.65
C ASP A 230 13.37 -7.08 26.94
N ARG A 231 13.78 -7.12 25.65
CA ARG A 231 13.86 -8.37 24.89
C ARG A 231 14.86 -9.35 25.48
N PHE A 232 16.00 -8.88 25.99
CA PHE A 232 17.00 -9.74 26.60
C PHE A 232 16.41 -10.46 27.82
N PHE A 233 15.77 -9.72 28.72
CA PHE A 233 15.08 -10.30 29.88
C PHE A 233 13.91 -11.21 29.48
N PHE A 234 13.19 -10.86 28.41
CA PHE A 234 12.15 -11.73 27.86
C PHE A 234 12.72 -13.08 27.38
N GLN A 235 13.85 -13.09 26.67
CA GLN A 235 14.49 -14.33 26.23
C GLN A 235 14.97 -15.18 27.41
N ILE A 236 15.49 -14.56 28.47
CA ILE A 236 15.85 -15.28 29.71
C ILE A 236 14.62 -15.93 30.35
N ASN A 237 13.48 -15.23 30.38
CA ASN A 237 12.23 -15.78 30.88
C ASN A 237 11.70 -16.93 30.00
N GLU A 238 11.79 -16.81 28.67
CA GLU A 238 11.44 -17.90 27.75
C GLU A 238 12.36 -19.10 27.90
N ALA A 239 13.65 -18.92 28.20
CA ALA A 239 14.57 -20.01 28.52
C ALA A 239 14.09 -20.79 29.75
N ASN A 240 13.69 -20.08 30.81
CA ASN A 240 13.15 -20.71 32.01
C ASN A 240 11.82 -21.44 31.72
N LYS A 241 10.94 -20.84 30.91
CA LYS A 241 9.69 -21.48 30.48
C LYS A 241 9.93 -22.74 29.67
N ALA A 242 10.89 -22.74 28.75
CA ALA A 242 11.26 -23.91 27.95
C ALA A 242 11.78 -25.08 28.81
N LEU A 243 12.37 -24.81 29.99
CA LEU A 243 12.75 -25.85 30.96
C LEU A 243 11.53 -26.49 31.66
N GLU A 244 10.46 -25.71 31.85
CA GLU A 244 9.23 -26.13 32.54
C GLU A 244 8.19 -26.75 31.58
N GLU A 245 8.34 -26.51 30.28
CA GLU A 245 7.50 -27.08 29.23
C GLU A 245 7.73 -28.60 29.03
N GLY A 246 6.68 -29.30 28.61
CA GLY A 246 6.67 -30.74 28.39
C GLY A 246 6.07 -31.55 29.55
N GLN A 247 5.83 -32.85 29.29
CA GLN A 247 5.37 -33.81 30.28
C GLN A 247 6.13 -35.14 30.07
N PRO A 248 7.16 -35.45 30.89
CA PRO A 248 7.68 -34.65 32.02
C PRO A 248 8.43 -33.37 31.56
N PRO A 249 8.61 -32.36 32.42
CA PRO A 249 9.37 -31.14 32.09
C PRO A 249 10.82 -31.43 31.71
N LEU A 250 11.41 -30.63 30.79
CA LEU A 250 12.82 -30.79 30.39
C LEU A 250 13.76 -30.73 31.60
N TYR A 251 13.50 -29.86 32.57
CA TYR A 251 14.29 -29.74 33.79
C TYR A 251 14.41 -31.07 34.56
N GLU A 252 13.30 -31.80 34.75
CA GLU A 252 13.31 -33.10 35.43
C GLU A 252 14.03 -34.18 34.62
N GLN A 253 13.90 -34.12 33.30
CA GLN A 253 14.59 -35.02 32.38
C GLN A 253 16.11 -34.82 32.44
N LEU A 254 16.58 -33.56 32.40
CA LEU A 254 18.00 -33.21 32.57
C LEU A 254 18.52 -33.67 33.94
N GLN A 255 17.78 -33.43 35.03
CA GLN A 255 18.14 -33.94 36.35
C GLN A 255 18.27 -35.46 36.41
N THR A 256 17.46 -36.17 35.64
CA THR A 256 17.55 -37.62 35.53
C THR A 256 18.84 -38.03 34.84
N LEU A 257 19.27 -37.32 33.79
CA LEU A 257 20.54 -37.56 33.10
C LEU A 257 21.76 -37.29 34.00
N GLN A 258 21.70 -36.31 34.90
CA GLN A 258 22.77 -36.03 35.87
C GLN A 258 23.07 -37.23 36.79
N ARG A 259 22.09 -38.14 37.00
CA ARG A 259 22.25 -39.31 37.87
C ARG A 259 23.12 -40.41 37.27
N PHE A 260 23.41 -40.37 35.97
CA PHE A 260 24.31 -41.34 35.34
C PHE A 260 25.75 -41.21 35.86
N GLY A 261 26.17 -39.99 36.24
CA GLY A 261 27.45 -39.71 36.88
C GLY A 261 28.69 -40.01 36.03
N GLY A 262 29.87 -39.67 36.56
CA GLY A 262 31.16 -39.92 35.92
C GLY A 262 31.42 -39.11 34.64
N GLU A 263 32.25 -39.63 33.74
CA GLU A 263 32.59 -39.03 32.44
C GLU A 263 31.51 -39.28 31.36
N ASN A 264 30.27 -39.62 31.74
CA ASN A 264 29.20 -39.87 30.78
C ASN A 264 28.82 -38.56 30.06
N PRO A 265 28.84 -38.50 28.70
CA PRO A 265 28.52 -37.30 27.94
C PRO A 265 27.13 -36.71 28.26
N LEU A 266 26.11 -37.55 28.52
CA LEU A 266 24.76 -37.10 28.88
C LEU A 266 24.76 -36.41 30.26
N SER A 267 25.53 -36.94 31.21
CA SER A 267 25.63 -36.36 32.55
C SER A 267 26.39 -35.04 32.52
N LEU A 268 27.48 -34.97 31.74
CA LEU A 268 28.28 -33.75 31.58
C LEU A 268 27.50 -32.65 30.87
N GLY A 269 26.85 -32.96 29.73
CA GLY A 269 26.04 -32.00 28.99
C GLY A 269 24.88 -31.44 29.81
N ALA A 270 24.17 -32.31 30.55
CA ALA A 270 23.07 -31.88 31.43
C ALA A 270 23.57 -31.02 32.61
N ASN A 271 24.73 -31.35 33.20
CA ASN A 271 25.33 -30.54 34.27
C ASN A 271 25.72 -29.14 33.78
N ASN A 272 26.39 -29.05 32.64
CA ASN A 272 26.87 -27.78 32.10
C ASN A 272 25.68 -26.89 31.70
N LEU A 273 24.71 -27.42 30.96
CA LEU A 273 23.53 -26.67 30.52
C LEU A 273 22.70 -26.12 31.70
N LEU A 274 22.48 -26.95 32.74
CA LEU A 274 21.76 -26.49 33.93
C LEU A 274 22.54 -25.46 34.74
N ALA A 275 23.88 -25.56 34.77
CA ALA A 275 24.71 -24.58 35.46
C ALA A 275 24.72 -23.23 34.73
N SER A 276 24.91 -23.22 33.41
CA SER A 276 25.00 -21.99 32.62
C SER A 276 23.68 -21.24 32.52
N ILE A 277 22.53 -21.93 32.44
CA ILE A 277 21.22 -21.26 32.49
C ILE A 277 20.95 -20.64 33.87
N GLN A 278 21.34 -21.32 34.96
CA GLN A 278 21.19 -20.80 36.32
C GLN A 278 22.05 -19.57 36.56
N GLU A 279 23.30 -19.58 36.09
CA GLU A 279 24.20 -18.43 36.14
C GLU A 279 23.61 -17.23 35.38
N LEU A 280 23.13 -17.45 34.16
CA LEU A 280 22.50 -16.39 33.35
C LEU A 280 21.27 -15.78 34.03
N ILE A 281 20.39 -16.62 34.59
CA ILE A 281 19.20 -16.16 35.33
C ILE A 281 19.62 -15.36 36.57
N GLN A 282 20.65 -15.81 37.29
CA GLN A 282 21.12 -15.14 38.49
C GLN A 282 21.63 -13.73 38.19
N LEU A 283 22.49 -13.58 37.18
CA LEU A 283 23.02 -12.28 36.75
C LEU A 283 21.90 -11.32 36.34
N ALA A 284 20.90 -11.83 35.62
CA ALA A 284 19.78 -11.02 35.16
C ALA A 284 18.89 -10.51 36.31
N VAL A 285 18.61 -11.37 37.31
CA VAL A 285 17.67 -11.04 38.39
C VAL A 285 18.30 -10.20 39.50
N GLN A 286 19.57 -10.45 39.87
CA GLN A 286 20.18 -9.81 41.03
C GLN A 286 20.71 -8.41 40.75
N ASP A 287 21.35 -8.20 39.60
CA ASP A 287 22.18 -7.01 39.39
C ASP A 287 21.54 -5.99 38.41
N SER A 288 20.63 -6.44 37.55
CA SER A 288 20.10 -5.61 36.46
C SER A 288 18.56 -5.50 36.41
N TYR A 289 17.83 -6.20 37.28
CA TYR A 289 16.37 -6.23 37.29
C TYR A 289 15.72 -5.30 38.34
N VAL A 290 14.88 -4.36 37.89
CA VAL A 290 13.99 -3.58 38.75
C VAL A 290 12.55 -3.97 38.47
N SER A 291 11.79 -4.37 39.50
CA SER A 291 10.41 -4.78 39.30
C SER A 291 9.53 -3.60 38.87
N PRO A 292 8.54 -3.82 37.98
CA PRO A 292 7.62 -2.76 37.54
C PRO A 292 6.92 -2.04 38.70
N GLU A 293 6.57 -2.75 39.77
CA GLU A 293 5.93 -2.14 40.95
C GLU A 293 6.85 -1.14 41.65
N LYS A 294 8.15 -1.44 41.74
CA LYS A 294 9.14 -0.52 42.32
C LYS A 294 9.36 0.70 41.43
N VAL A 295 9.45 0.51 40.11
CA VAL A 295 9.59 1.62 39.14
C VAL A 295 8.40 2.58 39.25
N LEU A 296 7.18 2.03 39.24
CA LEU A 296 5.94 2.82 39.26
C LEU A 296 5.63 3.42 40.65
N GLY A 297 6.09 2.78 41.73
CA GLY A 297 5.94 3.27 43.09
C GLY A 297 6.95 4.36 43.49
N ASN A 298 7.97 4.64 42.67
CA ASN A 298 8.99 5.63 42.97
C ASN A 298 8.45 7.07 42.85
N LYS A 299 8.49 7.80 43.98
CA LYS A 299 8.04 9.19 44.10
C LYS A 299 9.13 10.23 43.89
N GLU A 300 10.39 9.82 43.81
CA GLU A 300 11.49 10.74 43.52
C GLU A 300 11.50 11.11 42.03
N PRO A 301 11.94 12.33 41.66
CA PRO A 301 12.07 12.70 40.25
C PRO A 301 13.07 11.83 39.50
N ALA A 302 14.16 11.42 40.16
CA ALA A 302 15.17 10.55 39.59
C ALA A 302 14.58 9.14 39.31
N PRO A 303 14.78 8.58 38.11
CA PRO A 303 14.35 7.21 37.81
C PRO A 303 15.05 6.20 38.72
N LEU A 304 14.36 5.12 39.06
CA LEU A 304 14.94 4.03 39.85
C LEU A 304 15.84 3.16 38.96
N MET A 305 17.06 2.92 39.40
CA MET A 305 18.07 2.10 38.71
C MET A 305 18.52 0.96 39.64
N PRO A 306 19.03 -0.16 39.10
CA PRO A 306 19.75 -1.15 39.90
C PRO A 306 20.97 -0.52 40.58
N ASP A 307 21.39 -1.07 41.72
CA ASP A 307 22.50 -0.53 42.51
C ASP A 307 23.87 -0.72 41.80
N ASP A 308 24.06 -1.84 41.11
CA ASP A 308 25.28 -2.17 40.37
C ASP A 308 24.94 -2.83 39.02
N PRO A 309 24.42 -2.07 38.04
CA PRO A 309 23.95 -2.64 36.78
C PRO A 309 25.14 -3.12 35.94
N LEU A 310 25.09 -4.38 35.52
CA LEU A 310 26.13 -4.99 34.70
C LEU A 310 26.18 -4.40 33.28
N SER A 311 27.38 -4.32 32.74
CA SER A 311 27.64 -3.97 31.34
C SER A 311 27.35 -5.12 30.39
N THR A 312 27.22 -4.82 29.09
CA THR A 312 27.08 -5.86 28.05
C THR A 312 28.25 -6.86 28.05
N SER A 313 29.47 -6.40 28.30
CA SER A 313 30.66 -7.26 28.36
C SER A 313 30.66 -8.22 29.54
N GLU A 314 29.92 -7.92 30.61
CA GLU A 314 29.81 -8.79 31.78
C GLU A 314 28.73 -9.87 31.59
N PHE A 315 27.67 -9.58 30.85
CA PHE A 315 26.66 -10.57 30.48
C PHE A 315 27.11 -11.53 29.36
N GLU A 316 27.96 -11.05 28.45
CA GLU A 316 28.31 -11.79 27.25
C GLU A 316 28.88 -13.20 27.52
N PRO A 317 29.82 -13.41 28.46
CA PRO A 317 30.36 -14.74 28.73
C PRO A 317 29.28 -15.74 29.18
N ALA A 318 28.34 -15.32 30.04
CA ALA A 318 27.27 -16.18 30.53
C ALA A 318 26.29 -16.56 29.41
N VAL A 319 25.91 -15.60 28.56
CA VAL A 319 25.04 -15.84 27.40
C VAL A 319 25.72 -16.78 26.39
N LYS A 320 27.01 -16.56 26.14
CA LYS A 320 27.82 -17.42 25.27
C LYS A 320 27.88 -18.85 25.80
N GLN A 321 28.22 -19.01 27.08
CA GLN A 321 28.35 -20.31 27.71
C GLN A 321 27.03 -21.08 27.67
N PHE A 322 25.91 -20.41 28.01
CA PHE A 322 24.58 -20.99 27.91
C PHE A 322 24.27 -21.55 26.50
N ARG A 323 24.56 -20.77 25.46
CA ARG A 323 24.34 -21.21 24.08
C ARG A 323 25.26 -22.38 23.69
N GLU A 324 26.54 -22.31 24.05
CA GLU A 324 27.50 -23.38 23.75
C GLU A 324 27.14 -24.69 24.45
N ASP A 325 26.68 -24.64 25.69
CA ASP A 325 26.23 -25.81 26.43
C ASP A 325 24.92 -26.40 25.88
N ALA A 326 24.00 -25.54 25.41
CA ALA A 326 22.78 -25.99 24.74
C ALA A 326 23.10 -26.73 23.44
N ALA A 327 23.97 -26.16 22.60
CA ALA A 327 24.42 -26.80 21.35
C ALA A 327 25.19 -28.12 21.62
N MET A 328 26.03 -28.16 22.65
CA MET A 328 26.74 -29.39 23.02
C MET A 328 25.76 -30.47 23.53
N MET A 329 24.77 -30.09 24.33
CA MET A 329 23.74 -31.01 24.79
C MET A 329 22.88 -31.54 23.64
N GLU A 330 22.55 -30.69 22.66
CA GLU A 330 21.87 -31.09 21.44
C GLU A 330 22.64 -32.19 20.73
N GLN A 331 23.93 -31.96 20.43
CA GLN A 331 24.77 -32.93 19.72
C GLN A 331 24.80 -34.28 20.45
N VAL A 332 24.96 -34.27 21.78
CA VAL A 332 24.94 -35.51 22.58
C VAL A 332 23.59 -36.22 22.46
N LEU A 333 22.47 -35.50 22.55
CA LEU A 333 21.13 -36.09 22.42
C LEU A 333 20.87 -36.66 21.02
N GLU A 334 21.37 -36.01 19.96
CA GLU A 334 21.28 -36.51 18.59
C GLU A 334 22.04 -37.82 18.39
N GLU A 335 23.29 -37.88 18.85
CA GLU A 335 24.11 -39.09 18.78
C GLU A 335 23.43 -40.27 19.51
N GLN A 336 22.82 -40.00 20.67
CA GLN A 336 22.08 -41.03 21.41
C GLN A 336 20.78 -41.44 20.71
N ARG A 337 20.01 -40.49 20.17
CA ARG A 337 18.81 -40.76 19.35
C ARG A 337 19.16 -41.67 18.17
N ASP A 338 20.25 -41.38 17.48
CA ASP A 338 20.67 -42.14 16.29
C ASP A 338 21.20 -43.53 16.67
N SER A 339 21.90 -43.65 17.81
CA SER A 339 22.26 -44.94 18.40
C SER A 339 21.03 -45.78 18.75
N VAL A 340 20.00 -45.19 19.34
CA VAL A 340 18.71 -45.85 19.64
C VAL A 340 18.00 -46.28 18.35
N ASN A 341 17.99 -45.44 17.32
CA ASN A 341 17.41 -45.76 16.01
C ASN A 341 18.07 -46.99 15.35
N ASN A 342 19.37 -47.18 15.58
CA ASN A 342 20.16 -48.27 15.02
C ASN A 342 20.29 -49.49 15.95
N SER A 343 19.66 -49.46 17.12
CA SER A 343 19.79 -50.53 18.12
C SER A 343 19.01 -51.78 17.73
N THR A 344 19.68 -52.94 17.79
CA THR A 344 19.08 -54.26 17.59
C THR A 344 18.75 -54.99 18.89
N THR A 345 19.04 -54.38 20.05
CA THR A 345 18.95 -55.02 21.37
C THR A 345 17.76 -54.55 22.21
N LEU A 346 17.08 -53.46 21.82
CA LEU A 346 15.91 -52.93 22.52
C LEU A 346 14.63 -53.65 22.09
N SER A 347 13.74 -53.95 23.05
CA SER A 347 12.37 -54.37 22.71
C SER A 347 11.58 -53.20 22.11
N GLU A 348 10.55 -53.47 21.30
CA GLU A 348 9.72 -52.46 20.64
C GLU A 348 9.13 -51.43 21.62
N LYS A 349 8.69 -51.88 22.81
CA LYS A 349 8.18 -50.99 23.86
C LYS A 349 9.27 -50.08 24.45
N GLN A 350 10.48 -50.62 24.67
CA GLN A 350 11.62 -49.85 25.15
C GLN A 350 12.09 -48.84 24.09
N TYR A 351 12.16 -49.28 22.83
CA TYR A 351 12.50 -48.42 21.69
C TYR A 351 11.56 -47.21 21.61
N ASN A 352 10.24 -47.43 21.57
CA ASN A 352 9.27 -46.35 21.44
C ASN A 352 9.29 -45.36 22.63
N THR A 353 9.55 -45.86 23.84
CA THR A 353 9.62 -45.02 25.05
C THR A 353 10.89 -44.17 25.08
N VAL A 354 12.05 -44.79 24.81
CA VAL A 354 13.35 -44.10 24.86
C VAL A 354 13.49 -43.12 23.69
N LYS A 355 13.03 -43.51 22.50
CA LYS A 355 13.05 -42.65 21.32
C LYS A 355 12.20 -41.39 21.51
N SER A 356 10.97 -41.52 22.01
CA SER A 356 10.08 -40.37 22.23
C SER A 356 10.64 -39.41 23.28
N MET A 357 11.26 -39.93 24.34
CA MET A 357 11.97 -39.10 25.34
C MET A 357 13.09 -38.28 24.68
N PHE A 358 14.04 -38.92 23.98
CA PHE A 358 15.13 -38.20 23.33
C PHE A 358 14.65 -37.22 22.25
N GLN A 359 13.59 -37.55 21.51
CA GLN A 359 12.98 -36.62 20.56
C GLN A 359 12.39 -35.39 21.25
N SER A 360 11.67 -35.58 22.36
CA SER A 360 11.13 -34.47 23.16
C SER A 360 12.25 -33.60 23.75
N MET A 361 13.28 -34.21 24.32
CA MET A 361 14.45 -33.48 24.84
C MET A 361 15.13 -32.67 23.75
N LEU A 362 15.34 -33.26 22.59
CA LEU A 362 16.04 -32.61 21.48
C LEU A 362 15.29 -31.37 20.98
N VAL A 363 13.95 -31.43 20.88
CA VAL A 363 13.13 -30.28 20.49
C VAL A 363 13.30 -29.13 21.50
N HIS A 364 13.22 -29.42 22.80
CA HIS A 364 13.34 -28.38 23.82
C HIS A 364 14.78 -27.85 23.98
N VAL A 365 15.81 -28.69 23.81
CA VAL A 365 17.21 -28.25 23.85
C VAL A 365 17.56 -27.39 22.64
N ARG A 366 17.05 -27.72 21.44
CA ARG A 366 17.15 -26.84 20.25
C ARG A 366 16.49 -25.48 20.48
N GLN A 367 15.34 -25.48 21.15
CA GLN A 367 14.66 -24.25 21.53
C GLN A 367 15.51 -23.42 22.51
N LEU A 368 16.23 -24.05 23.45
CA LEU A 368 17.18 -23.34 24.33
C LEU A 368 18.37 -22.77 23.56
N GLU A 369 18.93 -23.50 22.59
CA GLU A 369 20.03 -22.99 21.75
C GLU A 369 19.57 -21.74 20.96
N HIS A 370 18.38 -21.82 20.37
CA HIS A 370 17.73 -20.73 19.67
C HIS A 370 17.53 -19.52 20.58
N ILE A 371 16.96 -19.72 21.78
CA ILE A 371 16.81 -18.66 22.79
C ILE A 371 18.16 -18.05 23.18
N GLY A 372 19.22 -18.86 23.29
CA GLY A 372 20.57 -18.39 23.56
C GLY A 372 21.14 -17.47 22.46
N LEU A 373 20.89 -17.80 21.18
CA LEU A 373 21.23 -16.93 20.06
C LEU A 373 20.46 -15.60 20.11
N GLU A 374 19.15 -15.66 20.36
CA GLU A 374 18.30 -14.46 20.44
C GLU A 374 18.63 -13.58 21.64
N ALA A 375 18.99 -14.18 22.78
CA ALA A 375 19.48 -13.45 23.95
C ALA A 375 20.79 -12.72 23.62
N ASN A 376 21.71 -13.35 22.90
CA ASN A 376 22.97 -12.72 22.49
C ASN A 376 22.74 -11.53 21.55
N LEU A 377 21.81 -11.66 20.58
CA LEU A 377 21.42 -10.52 19.72
C LEU A 377 20.73 -9.41 20.53
N ALA A 378 19.86 -9.77 21.46
CA ALA A 378 19.14 -8.84 22.32
C ALA A 378 20.03 -8.06 23.30
N LEU A 379 21.26 -8.49 23.55
CA LEU A 379 22.25 -7.68 24.29
C LEU A 379 22.64 -6.40 23.53
N TYR A 380 22.55 -6.41 22.20
CA TYR A 380 22.95 -5.30 21.33
C TYR A 380 21.76 -4.58 20.68
N GLU A 381 20.54 -5.12 20.80
CA GLU A 381 19.28 -4.57 20.26
C GLU A 381 18.17 -4.44 21.32
N ASN A 382 17.30 -3.43 21.22
CA ASN A 382 16.24 -3.21 22.20
C ASN A 382 14.90 -2.97 21.50
N PRO A 383 14.17 -4.01 21.09
CA PRO A 383 12.76 -3.88 20.81
C PRO A 383 11.97 -3.97 22.13
N GLN A 384 11.19 -2.95 22.43
CA GLN A 384 10.51 -2.83 23.72
C GLN A 384 9.17 -3.54 23.73
N SER A 385 8.90 -4.20 24.86
CA SER A 385 7.70 -5.00 25.11
C SER A 385 6.39 -4.21 24.91
N GLY A 386 6.36 -2.93 25.29
CA GLY A 386 5.21 -2.03 25.08
C GLY A 386 4.98 -1.62 23.62
N ALA A 387 6.04 -1.55 22.81
CA ALA A 387 5.93 -1.33 21.36
C ALA A 387 5.50 -2.59 20.62
N VAL A 388 5.85 -3.78 21.14
CA VAL A 388 5.45 -5.09 20.61
C VAL A 388 3.97 -5.42 20.92
N MET A 389 3.47 -5.08 22.11
CA MET A 389 2.04 -5.23 22.49
C MET A 389 1.11 -4.32 21.68
N ALA A 390 1.64 -3.19 21.24
CA ALA A 390 0.99 -2.19 20.41
C ALA A 390 0.86 -2.61 18.93
N SER A 391 1.78 -3.42 18.45
CA SER A 391 2.01 -3.54 17.03
C SER A 391 1.29 -4.75 16.41
N THR A 392 0.71 -4.55 15.23
CA THR A 392 0.08 -5.67 14.49
C THR A 392 1.12 -6.76 14.22
N ALA A 393 0.68 -8.00 13.97
CA ALA A 393 1.57 -9.17 13.87
C ALA A 393 2.79 -9.05 12.90
N MET A 394 2.84 -8.02 12.05
CA MET A 394 3.93 -7.73 11.10
C MET A 394 5.02 -6.75 11.62
N ASP A 395 4.79 -6.08 12.76
CA ASP A 395 5.66 -5.01 13.31
C ASP A 395 6.59 -5.50 14.44
N ARG A 396 6.65 -6.81 14.67
CA ARG A 396 7.21 -7.39 15.90
C ARG A 396 8.75 -7.43 15.97
N ALA A 397 9.43 -6.97 14.91
CA ALA A 397 10.88 -6.79 14.88
C ALA A 397 11.38 -5.52 15.60
N GLY A 398 10.47 -4.64 16.05
CA GLY A 398 10.81 -3.34 16.65
C GLY A 398 11.14 -2.26 15.62
N ASN A 399 11.51 -1.07 16.10
CA ASN A 399 11.81 0.11 15.28
C ASN A 399 13.30 0.46 15.26
N HIS A 400 14.17 -0.38 15.83
CA HIS A 400 15.62 -0.18 15.75
C HIS A 400 16.12 -0.30 14.31
N LEU A 401 17.30 0.27 14.04
CA LEU A 401 17.84 0.41 12.69
C LEU A 401 18.51 -0.89 12.21
N GLN A 402 17.79 -1.72 11.45
CA GLN A 402 18.29 -3.00 10.93
C GLN A 402 18.94 -2.84 9.55
N ILE A 403 20.24 -3.05 9.45
CA ILE A 403 21.05 -2.56 8.33
C ILE A 403 21.72 -3.63 7.48
N VAL A 404 21.92 -4.86 7.98
CA VAL A 404 22.47 -5.97 7.18
C VAL A 404 21.75 -7.28 7.46
N PRO A 405 21.69 -8.24 6.52
CA PRO A 405 21.06 -9.53 6.76
C PRO A 405 21.78 -10.32 7.84
N ALA A 406 21.01 -10.97 8.73
CA ALA A 406 21.55 -11.82 9.78
C ALA A 406 21.75 -13.26 9.28
N LEU A 407 22.76 -13.93 9.83
CA LEU A 407 23.01 -15.37 9.71
C LEU A 407 22.27 -16.15 10.80
N ASN A 408 20.98 -15.85 10.97
CA ASN A 408 20.11 -16.51 11.94
C ASN A 408 19.27 -17.59 11.23
N PRO A 409 19.59 -18.89 11.41
CA PRO A 409 18.91 -19.97 10.68
C PRO A 409 17.44 -20.12 11.08
N TYR A 410 17.06 -19.83 12.33
CA TYR A 410 15.68 -19.94 12.81
C TYR A 410 14.77 -18.87 12.19
N ALA A 411 15.31 -17.69 11.86
CA ALA A 411 14.59 -16.66 11.10
C ALA A 411 14.38 -17.02 9.62
N LEU A 412 15.16 -17.97 9.10
CA LEU A 412 15.27 -18.30 7.68
C LEU A 412 14.65 -19.64 7.30
N SER A 413 14.39 -20.51 8.28
CA SER A 413 13.84 -21.84 8.07
C SER A 413 12.44 -21.80 7.48
N LYS A 414 12.19 -22.76 6.59
CA LYS A 414 10.86 -23.09 6.05
C LYS A 414 9.89 -23.55 7.15
N SER A 415 10.40 -24.27 8.15
CA SER A 415 9.63 -24.83 9.27
C SER A 415 9.50 -23.86 10.45
N ARG A 416 9.89 -22.58 10.30
CA ARG A 416 9.81 -21.57 11.37
C ARG A 416 8.39 -21.41 11.89
N ASP A 417 8.27 -21.19 13.19
CA ASP A 417 7.00 -20.74 13.76
C ASP A 417 6.75 -19.29 13.34
N PRO A 418 5.64 -18.96 12.65
CA PRO A 418 5.28 -17.59 12.35
C PRO A 418 5.08 -16.70 13.59
N SER A 419 4.88 -17.31 14.76
CA SER A 419 4.75 -16.63 16.05
C SER A 419 6.08 -16.22 16.66
N ASP A 420 7.17 -16.88 16.26
CA ASP A 420 8.53 -16.64 16.71
C ASP A 420 9.10 -15.32 16.14
N LEU A 421 9.86 -14.61 16.98
CA LEU A 421 10.35 -13.24 16.77
C LEU A 421 11.80 -13.20 16.30
N SER A 422 12.26 -14.29 15.68
CA SER A 422 13.62 -14.39 15.17
C SER A 422 13.94 -13.31 14.14
N GLN A 423 15.05 -12.60 14.34
CA GLN A 423 15.40 -11.44 13.52
C GLN A 423 16.14 -11.88 12.25
N PRO A 424 15.63 -11.54 11.05
CA PRO A 424 16.29 -11.90 9.81
C PRO A 424 17.44 -10.93 9.44
N TRP A 425 17.54 -9.78 10.12
CA TRP A 425 18.53 -8.71 9.90
C TRP A 425 19.13 -8.26 11.22
N LEU A 426 20.38 -7.80 11.18
CA LEU A 426 21.09 -7.24 12.32
C LEU A 426 20.89 -5.72 12.40
N GLY A 427 20.74 -5.23 13.63
CA GLY A 427 20.81 -3.82 13.96
C GLY A 427 22.18 -3.20 13.67
N LEU A 428 22.22 -1.91 13.36
CA LEU A 428 23.46 -1.14 13.22
C LEU A 428 24.31 -1.23 14.50
N THR A 429 23.69 -1.13 15.67
CA THR A 429 24.37 -1.28 16.97
C THR A 429 25.04 -2.64 17.13
N THR A 430 24.38 -3.71 16.66
CA THR A 430 24.93 -5.07 16.65
C THR A 430 26.17 -5.16 15.77
N VAL A 431 26.13 -4.62 14.55
CA VAL A 431 27.31 -4.59 13.66
C VAL A 431 28.48 -3.82 14.28
N LEU A 432 28.19 -2.67 14.89
CA LEU A 432 29.21 -1.78 15.43
C LEU A 432 29.84 -2.29 16.73
N TYR A 433 29.04 -2.87 17.62
CA TYR A 433 29.46 -3.16 19.00
C TYR A 433 29.34 -4.63 19.40
N GLY A 434 28.72 -5.47 18.57
CA GLY A 434 28.59 -6.91 18.82
C GLY A 434 29.95 -7.59 18.94
N SER A 435 30.01 -8.66 19.72
CA SER A 435 31.29 -9.31 19.98
C SER A 435 31.79 -10.17 18.82
N ASP A 436 33.09 -10.46 18.82
CA ASP A 436 33.70 -11.34 17.82
C ASP A 436 33.12 -12.77 17.87
N ASN A 437 32.61 -13.19 19.04
CA ASN A 437 31.91 -14.46 19.20
C ASN A 437 30.58 -14.49 18.44
N LEU A 438 29.79 -13.41 18.55
CA LEU A 438 28.55 -13.25 17.81
C LEU A 438 28.81 -13.28 16.29
N PHE A 439 29.92 -12.68 15.86
CA PHE A 439 30.30 -12.58 14.46
C PHE A 439 31.16 -13.73 13.93
N LYS A 440 31.39 -14.80 14.70
CA LYS A 440 32.15 -15.98 14.25
C LYS A 440 31.73 -16.53 12.86
N PRO A 441 30.43 -16.60 12.48
CA PRO A 441 30.04 -17.07 11.14
C PRO A 441 30.11 -15.99 10.03
N TYR A 442 30.52 -14.76 10.36
CA TYR A 442 30.57 -13.62 9.43
C TYR A 442 32.00 -13.32 8.97
N ASP A 443 32.14 -12.56 7.88
CA ASP A 443 33.45 -12.05 7.45
C ASP A 443 33.90 -10.90 8.35
N MET A 444 34.77 -11.22 9.31
CA MET A 444 35.33 -10.25 10.25
C MET A 444 36.12 -9.13 9.58
N SER A 445 36.66 -9.32 8.38
CA SER A 445 37.36 -8.25 7.65
C SER A 445 36.39 -7.15 7.22
N LEU A 446 35.21 -7.54 6.74
CA LEU A 446 34.15 -6.62 6.33
C LEU A 446 33.50 -5.95 7.55
N ILE A 447 33.25 -6.71 8.64
CA ILE A 447 32.75 -6.13 9.90
C ILE A 447 33.69 -5.04 10.42
N ASN A 448 35.00 -5.32 10.47
CA ASN A 448 36.00 -4.35 10.92
C ASN A 448 36.13 -3.14 9.98
N ALA A 449 35.94 -3.34 8.67
CA ALA A 449 35.91 -2.25 7.71
C ALA A 449 34.71 -1.31 7.96
N VAL A 450 33.50 -1.86 8.14
CA VAL A 450 32.30 -1.09 8.51
C VAL A 450 32.49 -0.33 9.82
N ARG A 451 33.05 -0.97 10.86
CA ARG A 451 33.37 -0.33 12.15
C ARG A 451 34.36 0.83 11.97
N GLY A 452 35.41 0.62 11.19
CA GLY A 452 36.42 1.63 10.89
C GLY A 452 35.85 2.83 10.13
N ASP A 453 35.00 2.58 9.13
CA ASP A 453 34.36 3.65 8.35
C ASP A 453 33.30 4.40 9.16
N TRP A 454 32.55 3.73 10.03
CA TRP A 454 31.66 4.39 10.99
C TRP A 454 32.42 5.36 11.91
N GLU A 455 33.58 4.94 12.41
CA GLU A 455 34.41 5.79 13.26
C GLU A 455 34.96 7.00 12.49
N LYS A 456 35.35 6.85 11.22
CA LYS A 456 35.71 7.99 10.36
C LYS A 456 34.54 8.95 10.15
N VAL A 457 33.34 8.42 9.89
CA VAL A 457 32.11 9.22 9.79
C VAL A 457 31.89 9.99 11.08
N ARG A 458 32.03 9.34 12.24
CA ARG A 458 31.91 9.98 13.57
C ARG A 458 32.90 11.10 13.76
N GLN A 459 34.17 10.86 13.48
CA GLN A 459 35.23 11.85 13.63
C GLN A 459 35.01 13.07 12.72
N ASN A 460 34.68 12.84 11.45
CA ASN A 460 34.45 13.91 10.48
C ASN A 460 33.17 14.70 10.78
N TYR A 461 32.11 14.04 11.27
CA TYR A 461 30.85 14.69 11.63
C TYR A 461 30.96 15.55 12.88
N LEU A 462 31.69 15.07 13.89
CA LEU A 462 31.88 15.77 15.17
C LEU A 462 33.04 16.78 15.14
N ALA A 463 33.76 16.89 14.02
CA ALA A 463 34.84 17.86 13.85
C ALA A 463 34.35 19.31 14.07
N GLN A 464 35.19 20.12 14.71
CA GLN A 464 34.90 21.53 15.04
C GLN A 464 35.84 22.47 14.28
N GLY A 465 35.41 23.73 14.07
CA GLY A 465 36.25 24.76 13.44
C GLY A 465 36.37 24.61 11.91
N GLU A 466 37.53 24.91 11.36
CA GLU A 466 37.80 24.90 9.90
C GLU A 466 37.76 23.49 9.27
N THR A 467 37.85 22.43 10.07
CA THR A 467 37.79 21.03 9.61
C THR A 467 36.38 20.43 9.65
N LYS A 468 35.36 21.22 10.04
CA LYS A 468 33.98 20.74 10.15
C LYS A 468 33.44 20.31 8.78
N GLY A 469 33.12 19.03 8.65
CA GLY A 469 32.54 18.44 7.44
C GLY A 469 33.54 18.05 6.34
N THR A 470 34.84 18.32 6.49
CA THR A 470 35.82 17.94 5.46
C THR A 470 35.94 16.41 5.36
N GLY A 471 35.63 15.83 4.20
CA GLY A 471 35.70 14.38 3.98
C GLY A 471 34.55 13.58 4.61
N LEU A 472 33.50 14.24 5.11
CA LEU A 472 32.31 13.57 5.63
C LEU A 472 31.62 12.78 4.52
N ARG A 473 31.43 13.40 3.35
CA ARG A 473 30.82 12.73 2.20
C ARG A 473 31.57 11.46 1.79
N ASP A 474 32.89 11.53 1.70
CA ASP A 474 33.74 10.38 1.32
C ASP A 474 33.67 9.27 2.38
N ALA A 475 33.64 9.62 3.66
CA ALA A 475 33.50 8.65 4.74
C ALA A 475 32.13 7.95 4.71
N VAL A 476 31.05 8.68 4.44
CA VAL A 476 29.70 8.09 4.29
C VAL A 476 29.60 7.22 3.04
N GLN A 477 30.25 7.63 1.94
CA GLN A 477 30.34 6.82 0.72
C GLN A 477 31.08 5.50 0.96
N ALA A 478 32.19 5.53 1.70
CA ALA A 478 32.96 4.34 2.08
C ALA A 478 32.14 3.40 2.97
N LEU A 479 31.49 3.95 4.01
CA LEU A 479 30.59 3.19 4.89
C LEU A 479 29.46 2.50 4.10
N ALA A 480 28.81 3.21 3.17
CA ALA A 480 27.75 2.64 2.35
C ALA A 480 28.25 1.52 1.43
N ALA A 481 29.45 1.67 0.86
CA ALA A 481 30.09 0.64 0.05
C ALA A 481 30.41 -0.62 0.89
N ASP A 482 30.86 -0.44 2.13
CA ASP A 482 31.27 -1.56 2.99
C ASP A 482 30.07 -2.30 3.58
N LEU A 483 28.97 -1.57 3.86
CA LEU A 483 27.68 -2.17 4.15
C LEU A 483 27.14 -2.98 2.97
N GLN A 484 27.27 -2.49 1.72
CA GLN A 484 26.89 -3.24 0.53
C GLN A 484 27.70 -4.54 0.40
N ARG A 485 29.04 -4.45 0.56
CA ARG A 485 29.93 -5.63 0.50
C ARG A 485 29.56 -6.67 1.56
N LEU A 486 29.31 -6.21 2.80
CA LEU A 486 28.89 -7.08 3.90
C LEU A 486 27.51 -7.71 3.64
N GLY A 487 26.55 -6.94 3.15
CA GLY A 487 25.21 -7.43 2.81
C GLY A 487 25.24 -8.52 1.73
N ASP A 488 26.04 -8.33 0.69
CA ASP A 488 26.22 -9.31 -0.40
C ASP A 488 26.91 -10.59 0.08
N ALA A 489 27.94 -10.46 0.94
CA ALA A 489 28.59 -11.61 1.57
C ALA A 489 27.60 -12.41 2.43
N ASN A 490 26.81 -11.72 3.26
CA ASN A 490 25.83 -12.37 4.12
C ASN A 490 24.74 -13.07 3.32
N ASN A 491 24.25 -12.49 2.21
CA ASN A 491 23.26 -13.14 1.35
C ASN A 491 23.72 -14.55 0.89
N THR A 492 25.00 -14.71 0.61
CA THR A 492 25.58 -16.01 0.21
C THR A 492 25.73 -16.93 1.42
N GLN A 493 26.26 -16.40 2.53
CA GLN A 493 26.54 -17.17 3.74
C GLN A 493 25.28 -17.68 4.45
N ARG A 494 24.15 -16.98 4.33
CA ARG A 494 22.86 -17.37 4.93
C ARG A 494 22.41 -18.77 4.54
N LYS A 495 22.62 -19.16 3.28
CA LYS A 495 22.26 -20.50 2.80
C LYS A 495 23.11 -21.58 3.47
N ILE A 496 24.41 -21.34 3.56
CA ILE A 496 25.38 -22.25 4.17
C ILE A 496 25.02 -22.47 5.65
N VAL A 497 24.82 -21.39 6.41
CA VAL A 497 24.48 -21.49 7.84
C VAL A 497 23.14 -22.19 8.07
N LEU A 498 22.15 -21.95 7.20
CA LEU A 498 20.84 -22.61 7.29
C LEU A 498 20.96 -24.13 7.08
N GLU A 499 21.68 -24.56 6.04
CA GLU A 499 21.89 -25.97 5.73
C GLU A 499 22.74 -26.67 6.80
N GLU A 500 23.79 -26.00 7.31
CA GLU A 500 24.67 -26.55 8.36
C GLU A 500 23.96 -26.69 9.71
N THR A 501 23.05 -25.78 10.06
CA THR A 501 22.40 -25.76 11.39
C THR A 501 21.12 -26.59 11.44
N LEU A 502 20.24 -26.46 10.44
CA LEU A 502 18.91 -27.09 10.46
C LEU A 502 18.77 -28.26 9.47
N GLY A 503 19.74 -28.46 8.59
CA GLY A 503 19.80 -29.57 7.64
C GLY A 503 19.21 -29.27 6.26
N ALA A 504 19.42 -30.21 5.34
CA ALA A 504 18.96 -30.10 3.96
C ALA A 504 17.41 -30.16 3.87
N GLY A 505 16.80 -29.19 3.18
CA GLY A 505 15.35 -29.12 2.97
C GLY A 505 14.63 -28.03 3.79
N GLU A 506 15.34 -27.37 4.70
CA GLU A 506 14.85 -26.23 5.49
C GLU A 506 14.93 -24.89 4.73
N GLU A 507 15.48 -24.88 3.51
CA GLU A 507 15.56 -23.67 2.67
C GLU A 507 14.17 -23.20 2.21
N ASP A 508 13.83 -21.95 2.53
CA ASP A 508 12.74 -21.21 1.89
C ASP A 508 13.33 -20.13 0.97
N SER A 509 13.36 -20.45 -0.34
CA SER A 509 13.85 -19.52 -1.37
C SER A 509 13.10 -18.19 -1.41
N GLY A 510 11.82 -18.18 -1.02
CA GLY A 510 11.01 -16.98 -0.95
C GLY A 510 11.44 -16.07 0.21
N ILE A 511 11.62 -16.62 1.41
CA ILE A 511 12.10 -15.87 2.58
C ILE A 511 13.52 -15.34 2.34
N LEU A 512 14.41 -16.17 1.79
CA LEU A 512 15.79 -15.77 1.49
C LEU A 512 15.83 -14.63 0.49
N ALA A 513 15.07 -14.71 -0.61
CA ALA A 513 15.00 -13.62 -1.59
C ALA A 513 14.35 -12.35 -1.01
N TYR A 514 13.32 -12.52 -0.18
CA TYR A 514 12.55 -11.42 0.40
C TYR A 514 13.33 -10.63 1.46
N THR A 515 14.22 -11.32 2.18
CA THR A 515 15.09 -10.73 3.21
C THR A 515 16.52 -10.52 2.72
N ALA A 516 16.79 -10.70 1.42
CA ALA A 516 18.12 -10.47 0.86
C ALA A 516 18.47 -8.99 0.85
N TYR A 517 19.76 -8.68 1.07
CA TYR A 517 20.28 -7.36 0.78
C TYR A 517 20.18 -7.08 -0.74
N PRO A 518 19.72 -5.90 -1.17
CA PRO A 518 19.60 -5.59 -2.59
C PRO A 518 20.98 -5.59 -3.29
N PRO A 519 21.10 -6.15 -4.50
CA PRO A 519 22.32 -6.03 -5.29
C PRO A 519 22.70 -4.56 -5.56
N ALA A 520 23.99 -4.27 -5.68
CA ALA A 520 24.49 -2.91 -5.89
C ALA A 520 23.96 -2.25 -7.18
N ASP A 521 23.62 -3.03 -8.21
CA ASP A 521 23.03 -2.57 -9.47
C ASP A 521 21.49 -2.48 -9.43
N SER A 522 20.87 -2.82 -8.31
CA SER A 522 19.43 -2.76 -8.14
C SER A 522 18.93 -1.31 -8.11
N TYR A 523 18.10 -0.96 -9.09
CA TYR A 523 17.43 0.33 -9.14
C TYR A 523 16.24 0.44 -8.18
N ARG A 524 15.90 -0.62 -7.42
CA ARG A 524 14.70 -0.68 -6.57
C ARG A 524 14.72 0.38 -5.46
N ILE A 525 15.82 0.47 -4.71
CA ILE A 525 15.97 1.40 -3.58
C ILE A 525 16.01 2.85 -4.07
N ALA A 526 16.81 3.12 -5.10
CA ALA A 526 16.88 4.44 -5.74
C ALA A 526 15.52 4.87 -6.33
N THR A 527 14.76 3.95 -6.92
CA THR A 527 13.41 4.22 -7.44
C THR A 527 12.45 4.58 -6.32
N GLU A 528 12.54 3.92 -5.16
CA GLU A 528 11.71 4.26 -4.01
C GLU A 528 12.03 5.65 -3.46
N VAL A 529 13.31 5.99 -3.30
CA VAL A 529 13.74 7.35 -2.91
C VAL A 529 13.21 8.38 -3.89
N ARG A 530 13.32 8.11 -5.20
CA ARG A 530 12.77 9.00 -6.25
C ARG A 530 11.25 9.12 -6.17
N TYR A 531 10.54 8.01 -5.99
CA TYR A 531 9.08 8.00 -5.85
C TYR A 531 8.64 8.88 -4.68
N ASN A 532 9.30 8.72 -3.53
CA ASN A 532 8.97 9.43 -2.31
C ASN A 532 9.33 10.93 -2.35
N THR A 533 10.45 11.28 -2.97
CA THR A 533 10.87 12.68 -3.12
C THR A 533 10.09 13.44 -4.19
N MET A 534 9.65 12.75 -5.24
CA MET A 534 8.90 13.37 -6.35
C MET A 534 7.40 13.47 -6.06
N ASP A 535 6.82 12.62 -5.21
CA ASP A 535 5.38 12.53 -4.95
C ASP A 535 4.52 12.62 -6.24
N PRO A 536 4.55 11.61 -7.11
CA PRO A 536 3.95 11.67 -8.45
C PRO A 536 2.45 11.99 -8.42
N PHE A 537 1.73 11.54 -7.39
CA PHE A 537 0.27 11.68 -7.36
C PHE A 537 -0.18 13.07 -6.90
N MET A 538 0.62 13.78 -6.10
CA MET A 538 0.43 15.22 -5.85
C MET A 538 0.49 16.02 -7.17
N TYR A 539 1.47 15.75 -8.04
CA TYR A 539 1.57 16.43 -9.33
C TYR A 539 0.49 15.98 -10.32
N ALA A 540 0.08 14.71 -10.31
CA ALA A 540 -1.04 14.23 -11.11
C ALA A 540 -2.35 14.97 -10.77
N TRP A 541 -2.58 15.26 -9.48
CA TRP A 541 -3.68 16.12 -9.05
C TRP A 541 -3.60 17.53 -9.66
N ILE A 542 -2.42 18.15 -9.69
CA ILE A 542 -2.22 19.48 -10.32
C ILE A 542 -2.55 19.44 -11.81
N PHE A 543 -2.04 18.45 -12.56
CA PHE A 543 -2.29 18.35 -14.00
C PHE A 543 -3.76 18.10 -14.32
N THR A 544 -4.42 17.22 -13.57
CA THR A 544 -5.86 16.99 -13.74
C THR A 544 -6.69 18.20 -13.34
N PHE A 545 -6.27 19.00 -12.34
CA PHE A 545 -6.94 20.24 -11.97
C PHE A 545 -6.86 21.27 -13.10
N ILE A 546 -5.68 21.45 -13.70
CA ILE A 546 -5.51 22.31 -14.88
C ILE A 546 -6.38 21.80 -16.03
N ALA A 547 -6.46 20.48 -16.22
CA ALA A 547 -7.34 19.88 -17.23
C ALA A 547 -8.83 20.21 -16.97
N THR A 548 -9.27 20.13 -15.72
CA THR A 548 -10.63 20.49 -15.29
C THR A 548 -10.94 21.95 -15.60
N LEU A 549 -10.03 22.86 -15.27
CA LEU A 549 -10.17 24.29 -15.62
C LEU A 549 -10.21 24.50 -17.14
N GLY A 550 -9.35 23.80 -17.90
CA GLY A 550 -9.34 23.87 -19.36
C GLY A 550 -10.68 23.45 -19.97
N PHE A 551 -11.22 22.30 -19.57
CA PHE A 551 -12.52 21.83 -20.06
C PHE A 551 -13.70 22.69 -19.57
N GLY A 552 -13.62 23.26 -18.36
CA GLY A 552 -14.63 24.20 -17.84
C GLY A 552 -14.65 25.51 -18.63
N LEU A 553 -13.48 26.10 -18.87
CA LEU A 553 -13.34 27.34 -19.65
C LEU A 553 -13.70 27.16 -21.14
N ALA A 554 -13.64 25.92 -21.65
CA ALA A 554 -14.11 25.59 -23.00
C ALA A 554 -15.62 25.84 -23.18
N PHE A 555 -16.42 25.88 -22.10
CA PHE A 555 -17.84 26.27 -22.17
C PHE A 555 -18.06 27.79 -22.18
N ALA A 556 -17.08 28.59 -21.75
CA ALA A 556 -17.24 30.03 -21.51
C ALA A 556 -16.61 30.91 -22.62
N VAL A 557 -15.35 31.32 -22.48
CA VAL A 557 -14.78 32.48 -23.22
C VAL A 557 -13.76 32.07 -24.29
N MET A 558 -13.14 30.88 -24.21
CA MET A 558 -12.11 30.43 -25.17
C MET A 558 -12.29 28.96 -25.57
N ARG A 559 -13.37 28.70 -26.33
CA ARG A 559 -13.93 27.36 -26.60
C ARG A 559 -12.91 26.30 -27.05
N LYS A 560 -12.33 26.43 -28.24
CA LYS A 560 -11.47 25.38 -28.84
C LYS A 560 -10.05 25.32 -28.23
N PRO A 561 -9.34 26.44 -27.99
CA PRO A 561 -8.00 26.38 -27.40
C PRO A 561 -8.00 25.77 -25.99
N MET A 562 -8.95 26.17 -25.13
CA MET A 562 -9.01 25.64 -23.76
C MET A 562 -9.42 24.17 -23.72
N PHE A 563 -10.24 23.71 -24.66
CA PHE A 563 -10.54 22.29 -24.84
C PHE A 563 -9.28 21.47 -25.09
N TRP A 564 -8.44 21.88 -26.05
CA TRP A 564 -7.20 21.17 -26.38
C TRP A 564 -6.16 21.27 -25.28
N THR A 565 -6.08 22.40 -24.58
CA THR A 565 -5.27 22.52 -23.35
C THR A 565 -5.74 21.54 -22.29
N GLY A 566 -7.06 21.45 -22.06
CA GLY A 566 -7.66 20.48 -21.13
C GLY A 566 -7.31 19.04 -21.49
N ALA A 567 -7.46 18.67 -22.76
CA ALA A 567 -7.13 17.34 -23.26
C ALA A 567 -5.62 17.01 -23.12
N ALA A 568 -4.74 17.96 -23.42
CA ALA A 568 -3.30 17.78 -23.29
C ALA A 568 -2.87 17.56 -21.83
N PHE A 569 -3.37 18.37 -20.90
CA PHE A 569 -3.07 18.20 -19.47
C PHE A 569 -3.70 16.94 -18.88
N LEU A 570 -4.88 16.51 -19.37
CA LEU A 570 -5.47 15.24 -18.96
C LEU A 570 -4.62 14.05 -19.40
N LEU A 571 -4.13 14.07 -20.65
CA LEU A 571 -3.20 13.06 -21.17
C LEU A 571 -1.87 13.07 -20.39
N PHE A 572 -1.33 14.25 -20.10
CA PHE A 572 -0.10 14.38 -19.31
C PHE A 572 -0.29 13.84 -17.90
N GLY A 573 -1.42 14.14 -17.25
CA GLY A 573 -1.80 13.58 -15.96
C GLY A 573 -1.87 12.05 -15.97
N ILE A 574 -2.46 11.46 -17.02
CA ILE A 574 -2.50 10.00 -17.19
C ILE A 574 -1.09 9.41 -17.33
N VAL A 575 -0.24 9.99 -18.18
CA VAL A 575 1.15 9.53 -18.36
C VAL A 575 1.95 9.66 -17.07
N TRP A 576 1.77 10.76 -16.34
CA TRP A 576 2.46 11.01 -15.07
C TRP A 576 2.01 10.04 -13.97
N SER A 577 0.70 9.79 -13.84
CA SER A 577 0.16 8.76 -12.95
C SER A 577 0.65 7.36 -13.33
N SER A 578 0.72 7.03 -14.62
CA SER A 578 1.29 5.75 -15.10
C SER A 578 2.76 5.62 -14.71
N TYR A 579 3.55 6.69 -14.77
CA TYR A 579 4.93 6.70 -14.28
C TYR A 579 5.00 6.50 -12.76
N GLY A 580 4.08 7.12 -12.01
CA GLY A 580 3.86 6.86 -10.59
C GLY A 580 3.62 5.39 -10.28
N PHE A 581 2.71 4.75 -11.02
CA PHE A 581 2.42 3.32 -10.89
C PHE A 581 3.59 2.44 -11.30
N TYR A 582 4.28 2.76 -12.38
CA TYR A 582 5.49 2.05 -12.80
C TYR A 582 6.53 1.99 -11.67
N MET A 583 6.83 3.13 -11.04
CA MET A 583 7.75 3.15 -9.90
C MET A 583 7.21 2.32 -8.73
N ARG A 584 5.91 2.41 -8.40
CA ARG A 584 5.31 1.57 -7.35
C ARG A 584 5.45 0.07 -7.65
N VAL A 585 5.23 -0.35 -8.90
CA VAL A 585 5.40 -1.76 -9.33
C VAL A 585 6.85 -2.19 -9.21
N VAL A 586 7.81 -1.35 -9.62
CA VAL A 586 9.25 -1.61 -9.45
C VAL A 586 9.63 -1.78 -7.97
N VAL A 587 9.11 -0.92 -7.10
CA VAL A 587 9.42 -0.91 -5.66
C VAL A 587 8.81 -2.11 -4.94
N THR A 588 7.55 -2.42 -5.24
CA THR A 588 6.80 -3.48 -4.54
C THR A 588 7.03 -4.86 -5.15
N GLY A 589 7.24 -4.94 -6.46
CA GLY A 589 7.19 -6.19 -7.24
C GLY A 589 5.77 -6.64 -7.58
N TRP A 590 4.74 -5.83 -7.26
CA TRP A 590 3.33 -6.19 -7.36
C TRP A 590 2.52 -5.17 -8.15
N ALA A 591 1.34 -5.58 -8.64
CA ALA A 591 0.38 -4.67 -9.26
C ALA A 591 -0.06 -3.56 -8.29
N PRO A 592 -0.36 -2.33 -8.77
CA PRO A 592 -0.48 -1.13 -7.94
C PRO A 592 -1.85 -0.98 -7.26
N VAL A 593 -2.33 -2.03 -6.58
CA VAL A 593 -3.57 -2.05 -5.79
C VAL A 593 -3.42 -2.98 -4.56
N THR A 594 -2.33 -2.78 -3.82
CA THR A 594 -1.97 -3.56 -2.63
C THR A 594 -2.65 -3.06 -1.35
N ASN A 595 -3.06 -1.79 -1.32
CA ASN A 595 -3.70 -1.16 -0.18
C ASN A 595 -4.80 -0.15 -0.60
N MET A 596 -5.50 0.41 0.38
CA MET A 596 -6.60 1.34 0.12
C MET A 596 -6.13 2.62 -0.59
N TYR A 597 -4.98 3.17 -0.20
CA TYR A 597 -4.41 4.36 -0.85
C TYR A 597 -4.19 4.11 -2.34
N GLU A 598 -3.56 2.99 -2.68
CA GLU A 598 -3.31 2.58 -4.08
C GLU A 598 -4.60 2.43 -4.88
N THR A 599 -5.64 1.89 -4.26
CA THR A 599 -6.96 1.80 -4.89
C THR A 599 -7.53 3.20 -5.19
N VAL A 600 -7.43 4.14 -4.23
CA VAL A 600 -7.93 5.52 -4.35
C VAL A 600 -7.19 6.32 -5.42
N ILE A 601 -5.90 6.05 -5.69
CA ILE A 601 -5.16 6.68 -6.81
C ILE A 601 -5.35 5.94 -8.15
N PHE A 602 -5.64 4.64 -8.14
CA PHE A 602 -5.86 3.86 -9.37
C PHE A 602 -7.21 4.17 -10.01
N VAL A 603 -8.26 4.32 -9.20
CA VAL A 603 -9.61 4.70 -9.68
C VAL A 603 -9.60 5.98 -10.54
N PRO A 604 -9.04 7.13 -10.13
CA PRO A 604 -9.01 8.33 -10.95
C PRO A 604 -8.18 8.16 -12.23
N TRP A 605 -7.13 7.33 -12.22
CA TRP A 605 -6.41 6.98 -13.45
C TRP A 605 -7.31 6.25 -14.44
N VAL A 606 -8.13 5.29 -13.99
CA VAL A 606 -9.12 4.62 -14.85
C VAL A 606 -10.18 5.60 -15.34
N VAL A 607 -10.71 6.45 -14.47
CA VAL A 607 -11.70 7.49 -14.84
C VAL A 607 -11.16 8.40 -15.94
N CYS A 608 -9.95 8.93 -15.76
CA CYS A 608 -9.30 9.81 -16.72
C CYS A 608 -9.04 9.08 -18.05
N THR A 609 -8.50 7.86 -17.99
CA THR A 609 -8.21 7.05 -19.17
C THR A 609 -9.49 6.74 -19.96
N MET A 610 -10.56 6.29 -19.29
CA MET A 610 -11.84 6.05 -19.94
C MET A 610 -12.47 7.33 -20.50
N GLY A 611 -12.37 8.44 -19.76
CA GLY A 611 -12.81 9.75 -20.23
C GLY A 611 -12.14 10.15 -21.53
N VAL A 612 -10.80 10.03 -21.59
CA VAL A 612 -10.01 10.29 -22.80
C VAL A 612 -10.38 9.35 -23.93
N LEU A 613 -10.57 8.06 -23.67
CA LEU A 613 -11.00 7.10 -24.69
C LEU A 613 -12.36 7.51 -25.31
N PHE A 614 -13.36 7.84 -24.50
CA PHE A 614 -14.65 8.28 -25.02
C PHE A 614 -14.61 9.65 -25.71
N LEU A 615 -13.78 10.56 -25.19
CA LEU A 615 -13.53 11.89 -25.76
C LEU A 615 -12.94 11.78 -27.17
N LEU A 616 -11.84 11.02 -27.30
CA LEU A 616 -11.05 10.89 -28.54
C LEU A 616 -11.64 9.86 -29.52
N LEU A 617 -12.72 9.17 -29.17
CA LEU A 617 -13.32 8.13 -30.02
C LEU A 617 -13.49 8.58 -31.49
N PRO A 618 -14.02 9.79 -31.83
CA PRO A 618 -14.16 10.21 -33.23
C PRO A 618 -12.85 10.23 -34.03
N ILE A 619 -11.70 10.37 -33.35
CA ILE A 619 -10.38 10.41 -33.97
C ILE A 619 -9.95 9.01 -34.41
N TYR A 620 -10.19 7.98 -33.58
CA TYR A 620 -9.68 6.62 -33.79
C TYR A 620 -10.76 5.57 -34.13
N ASP A 621 -12.05 5.94 -34.18
CA ASP A 621 -13.18 5.01 -34.36
C ASP A 621 -13.09 4.17 -35.65
N ARG A 622 -12.74 4.82 -36.75
CA ARG A 622 -12.58 4.14 -38.05
C ARG A 622 -11.39 3.18 -38.02
N GLY A 623 -10.24 3.65 -37.52
CA GLY A 623 -9.02 2.86 -37.43
C GLY A 623 -9.13 1.64 -36.51
N ARG A 624 -9.77 1.78 -35.33
CA ARG A 624 -9.99 0.63 -34.41
C ARG A 624 -10.90 -0.42 -35.04
N LEU A 625 -11.97 -0.02 -35.74
CA LEU A 625 -12.89 -0.94 -36.39
C LEU A 625 -12.22 -1.63 -37.57
N ALA A 626 -11.43 -0.90 -38.35
CA ALA A 626 -10.62 -1.47 -39.43
C ALA A 626 -9.59 -2.48 -38.89
N ALA A 627 -8.85 -2.14 -37.84
CA ALA A 627 -7.90 -3.05 -37.20
C ALA A 627 -8.57 -4.33 -36.66
N TRP A 628 -9.72 -4.20 -36.00
CA TRP A 628 -10.46 -5.38 -35.52
C TRP A 628 -10.99 -6.26 -36.66
N ARG A 629 -11.39 -5.66 -37.79
CA ARG A 629 -11.82 -6.44 -38.97
C ARG A 629 -10.65 -7.04 -39.74
N ALA A 630 -9.47 -6.40 -39.75
CA ALA A 630 -8.25 -6.91 -40.40
C ALA A 630 -7.68 -8.17 -39.75
N THR A 631 -8.18 -8.53 -38.56
CA THR A 631 -7.82 -9.76 -37.84
C THR A 631 -8.78 -10.93 -38.08
N ALA A 632 -9.78 -10.74 -38.93
CA ALA A 632 -10.73 -11.79 -39.29
C ALA A 632 -10.04 -12.89 -40.09
N ILE A 633 -10.37 -14.15 -39.80
CA ILE A 633 -9.84 -15.28 -40.58
C ILE A 633 -10.61 -15.39 -41.91
N PRO A 634 -9.94 -15.36 -43.08
CA PRO A 634 -10.60 -15.49 -44.37
C PRO A 634 -11.47 -16.75 -44.45
N GLY A 635 -12.69 -16.62 -44.98
CA GLY A 635 -13.62 -17.74 -45.16
C GLY A 635 -14.41 -18.16 -43.90
N THR A 636 -14.28 -17.43 -42.79
CA THR A 636 -15.07 -17.66 -41.57
C THR A 636 -16.23 -16.66 -41.45
N TRP A 637 -17.13 -16.89 -40.48
CA TRP A 637 -18.23 -15.97 -40.13
C TRP A 637 -17.73 -14.58 -39.67
N GLU A 638 -16.45 -14.43 -39.36
CA GLU A 638 -15.83 -13.15 -39.02
C GLU A 638 -15.57 -12.26 -40.23
N ALA A 639 -15.49 -12.85 -41.43
CA ALA A 639 -15.27 -12.15 -42.68
C ALA A 639 -16.60 -11.57 -43.19
N SER A 640 -16.96 -10.38 -42.72
CA SER A 640 -18.10 -9.62 -43.23
C SER A 640 -17.73 -8.82 -44.49
N GLU A 641 -18.74 -8.47 -45.29
CA GLU A 641 -18.56 -7.49 -46.39
C GLU A 641 -18.00 -6.17 -45.85
N LEU A 642 -17.12 -5.55 -46.65
CA LEU A 642 -16.52 -4.25 -46.31
C LEU A 642 -17.62 -3.18 -46.31
N THR A 643 -17.70 -2.39 -45.24
CA THR A 643 -18.60 -1.22 -45.21
C THR A 643 -18.09 -0.14 -46.18
N SER A 644 -18.94 0.80 -46.61
CA SER A 644 -18.54 1.90 -47.51
C SER A 644 -17.32 2.67 -46.99
N ALA A 645 -17.29 2.98 -45.69
CA ALA A 645 -16.16 3.64 -45.03
C ALA A 645 -14.84 2.83 -45.05
N GLN A 646 -14.91 1.51 -45.24
CA GLN A 646 -13.74 0.64 -45.35
C GLN A 646 -13.28 0.45 -46.78
N HIS A 647 -14.21 0.48 -47.75
CA HIS A 647 -13.87 0.58 -49.17
C HIS A 647 -13.15 1.91 -49.49
N GLU A 648 -13.51 2.99 -48.79
CA GLU A 648 -12.76 4.25 -48.84
C GLU A 648 -11.33 4.06 -48.31
N MET A 649 -11.16 3.26 -47.26
CA MET A 649 -9.86 3.01 -46.64
C MET A 649 -8.96 2.15 -47.53
N PHE A 650 -9.49 1.09 -48.12
CA PHE A 650 -8.73 0.22 -49.02
C PHE A 650 -9.46 0.06 -50.35
N SER A 651 -8.95 0.73 -51.39
CA SER A 651 -9.51 0.67 -52.74
C SER A 651 -9.41 -0.71 -53.40
N SER A 652 -8.59 -1.61 -52.84
CA SER A 652 -8.37 -2.97 -53.35
C SER A 652 -8.74 -4.03 -52.31
N THR A 653 -9.76 -4.83 -52.62
CA THR A 653 -10.17 -6.02 -51.84
C THR A 653 -9.01 -7.00 -51.64
N LYS A 654 -8.04 -7.04 -52.57
CA LYS A 654 -6.85 -7.91 -52.48
C LYS A 654 -5.89 -7.51 -51.36
N MET A 655 -5.71 -6.20 -51.12
CA MET A 655 -4.90 -5.72 -50.00
C MET A 655 -5.53 -6.06 -48.65
N TRP A 656 -6.85 -5.98 -48.57
CA TRP A 656 -7.60 -6.38 -47.38
C TRP A 656 -7.47 -7.88 -47.07
N LEU A 657 -7.62 -8.73 -48.11
CA LEU A 657 -7.41 -10.18 -48.01
C LEU A 657 -5.98 -10.53 -47.57
N LEU A 658 -4.98 -9.77 -48.03
CA LEU A 658 -3.59 -9.93 -47.62
C LEU A 658 -3.41 -9.66 -46.11
N PHE A 659 -3.99 -8.57 -45.58
CA PHE A 659 -3.95 -8.29 -44.14
C PHE A 659 -4.60 -9.39 -43.31
N ASN A 660 -5.78 -9.87 -43.73
CA ASN A 660 -6.46 -10.98 -43.06
C ASN A 660 -5.61 -12.26 -43.09
N ALA A 661 -4.96 -12.57 -44.22
CA ALA A 661 -4.08 -13.74 -44.34
C ALA A 661 -2.86 -13.64 -43.43
N VAL A 662 -2.17 -12.49 -43.42
CA VAL A 662 -1.02 -12.23 -42.52
C VAL A 662 -1.45 -12.30 -41.06
N SER A 663 -2.59 -11.68 -40.72
CA SER A 663 -3.12 -11.76 -39.36
C SER A 663 -3.49 -13.20 -38.97
N ALA A 664 -4.02 -14.01 -39.89
CA ALA A 664 -4.35 -15.41 -39.63
C ALA A 664 -3.10 -16.25 -39.36
N ILE A 665 -2.00 -16.01 -40.11
CA ILE A 665 -0.70 -16.68 -39.90
C ILE A 665 -0.17 -16.41 -38.49
N LEU A 666 -0.36 -15.21 -37.95
CA LEU A 666 0.04 -14.86 -36.57
C LEU A 666 -0.97 -15.36 -35.53
N ARG A 667 -2.27 -15.26 -35.84
CA ARG A 667 -3.35 -15.56 -34.91
C ARG A 667 -3.50 -17.05 -34.62
N VAL A 668 -3.42 -17.92 -35.63
CA VAL A 668 -3.64 -19.36 -35.44
C VAL A 668 -2.62 -19.97 -34.46
N PRO A 669 -1.30 -19.74 -34.60
CA PRO A 669 -0.33 -20.19 -33.60
C PRO A 669 -0.57 -19.57 -32.22
N ALA A 670 -0.93 -18.28 -32.15
CA ALA A 670 -1.24 -17.62 -30.88
C ALA A 670 -2.49 -18.21 -30.20
N THR A 671 -3.54 -18.56 -30.96
CA THR A 671 -4.73 -19.24 -30.47
C THR A 671 -4.39 -20.63 -29.91
N LEU A 672 -3.58 -21.41 -30.64
CA LEU A 672 -3.13 -22.72 -30.17
C LEU A 672 -2.26 -22.61 -28.92
N PHE A 673 -1.34 -21.64 -28.89
CA PHE A 673 -0.48 -21.38 -27.74
C PHE A 673 -1.28 -20.95 -26.51
N ILE A 674 -2.22 -20.01 -26.64
CA ILE A 674 -3.07 -19.58 -25.52
C ILE A 674 -3.94 -20.73 -25.04
N GLY A 675 -4.50 -21.54 -25.95
CA GLY A 675 -5.24 -22.75 -25.59
C GLY A 675 -4.37 -23.70 -24.76
N TYR A 676 -3.16 -24.02 -25.24
CA TYR A 676 -2.18 -24.82 -24.51
C TYR A 676 -1.79 -24.22 -23.16
N ALA A 677 -1.56 -22.90 -23.11
CA ALA A 677 -1.18 -22.20 -21.88
C ALA A 677 -2.28 -22.22 -20.83
N LEU A 678 -3.56 -22.14 -21.23
CA LEU A 678 -4.69 -22.17 -20.31
C LEU A 678 -4.91 -23.56 -19.68
N ILE A 679 -4.69 -24.64 -20.46
CA ILE A 679 -5.06 -26.01 -20.06
C ILE A 679 -3.88 -26.90 -19.66
N GLY A 680 -2.67 -26.59 -20.14
CA GLY A 680 -1.52 -27.50 -20.09
C GLY A 680 -0.26 -26.92 -19.45
N LEU A 681 -0.14 -25.59 -19.35
CA LEU A 681 0.95 -24.98 -18.59
C LEU A 681 0.53 -24.87 -17.11
N PRO A 682 1.33 -25.41 -16.18
CA PRO A 682 1.11 -25.17 -14.76
C PRO A 682 1.38 -23.68 -14.50
N PHE A 683 0.36 -22.99 -14.03
CA PHE A 683 0.48 -21.67 -13.43
C PHE A 683 0.21 -21.87 -11.91
N TYR A 684 0.99 -21.23 -11.02
CA TYR A 684 0.70 -21.05 -9.56
C TYR A 684 1.18 -22.05 -8.50
N ASP A 685 1.05 -21.57 -7.25
CA ASP A 685 1.17 -22.14 -5.89
C ASP A 685 0.38 -23.44 -5.59
N GLY A 686 0.07 -24.20 -6.63
CA GLY A 686 -0.56 -25.52 -6.55
C GLY A 686 -0.26 -26.41 -7.77
N ASN A 687 0.67 -25.97 -8.64
CA ASN A 687 1.17 -26.70 -9.80
C ASN A 687 0.05 -27.21 -10.74
N ARG A 688 -0.95 -26.35 -11.02
CA ARG A 688 -2.16 -26.70 -11.80
C ARG A 688 -2.41 -25.72 -12.96
N PRO A 689 -3.08 -26.12 -14.04
CA PRO A 689 -3.43 -25.19 -15.11
C PRO A 689 -4.50 -24.18 -14.67
N ILE A 690 -4.58 -23.05 -15.37
CA ILE A 690 -5.60 -21.99 -15.12
C ILE A 690 -7.02 -22.57 -15.29
N ILE A 691 -7.21 -23.38 -16.33
CA ILE A 691 -8.44 -24.12 -16.60
C ILE A 691 -8.14 -25.60 -16.39
N ASN A 692 -8.57 -26.12 -15.24
CA ASN A 692 -8.35 -27.51 -14.88
C ASN A 692 -9.56 -28.38 -15.25
N PHE A 693 -9.44 -29.15 -16.33
CA PHE A 693 -10.46 -30.11 -16.75
C PHE A 693 -10.57 -31.34 -15.83
N ASP A 694 -9.56 -31.62 -15.00
CA ASP A 694 -9.62 -32.73 -14.02
C ASP A 694 -10.63 -32.46 -12.90
N SER A 695 -11.08 -31.21 -12.75
CA SER A 695 -12.16 -30.83 -11.82
C SER A 695 -13.54 -31.32 -12.27
N VAL A 696 -13.67 -31.82 -13.51
CA VAL A 696 -14.94 -32.31 -14.05
C VAL A 696 -15.19 -33.74 -13.59
N ASN A 697 -16.03 -33.90 -12.56
CA ASN A 697 -16.41 -35.21 -12.03
C ASN A 697 -17.75 -35.69 -12.60
N PHE A 698 -17.72 -36.75 -13.41
CA PHE A 698 -18.92 -37.47 -13.87
C PHE A 698 -19.27 -38.62 -12.93
N GLY A 699 -19.54 -38.31 -11.66
CA GLY A 699 -19.89 -39.32 -10.66
C GLY A 699 -21.18 -40.09 -11.00
N GLY A 700 -21.44 -41.19 -10.30
CA GLY A 700 -22.55 -42.11 -10.61
C GLY A 700 -23.97 -41.59 -10.33
N SER A 701 -24.15 -40.35 -9.85
CA SER A 701 -25.48 -39.75 -9.63
C SER A 701 -25.87 -38.81 -10.76
N ILE A 702 -27.17 -38.67 -11.04
CA ILE A 702 -27.69 -37.71 -12.04
C ILE A 702 -27.24 -36.29 -11.70
N TYR A 703 -27.21 -35.93 -10.42
CA TYR A 703 -26.74 -34.64 -9.95
C TYR A 703 -25.26 -34.40 -10.34
N ALA A 704 -24.37 -35.35 -10.03
CA ALA A 704 -22.97 -35.25 -10.40
C ALA A 704 -22.77 -35.22 -11.93
N MET A 705 -23.56 -35.99 -12.69
CA MET A 705 -23.51 -35.99 -14.15
C MET A 705 -23.92 -34.64 -14.75
N VAL A 706 -25.02 -34.04 -14.26
CA VAL A 706 -25.47 -32.70 -14.69
C VAL A 706 -24.45 -31.64 -14.30
N GLN A 707 -23.90 -31.70 -13.09
CA GLN A 707 -22.84 -30.79 -12.65
C GLN A 707 -21.59 -30.91 -13.54
N GLY A 708 -21.11 -32.12 -13.78
CA GLY A 708 -19.95 -32.38 -14.65
C GLY A 708 -20.18 -31.86 -16.08
N LEU A 709 -21.37 -32.07 -16.65
CA LEU A 709 -21.72 -31.54 -17.98
C LEU A 709 -21.74 -30.01 -18.01
N VAL A 710 -22.33 -29.37 -17.00
CA VAL A 710 -22.40 -27.90 -16.92
C VAL A 710 -21.01 -27.30 -16.73
N ILE A 711 -20.22 -27.83 -15.79
CA ILE A 711 -18.84 -27.37 -15.54
C ILE A 711 -18.00 -27.59 -16.80
N GLY A 712 -18.05 -28.80 -17.39
CA GLY A 712 -17.33 -29.10 -18.63
C GLY A 712 -17.69 -28.16 -19.77
N ALA A 713 -18.98 -27.87 -19.98
CA ALA A 713 -19.44 -26.93 -21.01
C ALA A 713 -18.93 -25.50 -20.75
N ILE A 714 -18.93 -25.04 -19.50
CA ILE A 714 -18.40 -23.72 -19.13
C ILE A 714 -16.89 -23.65 -19.37
N LEU A 715 -16.13 -24.68 -18.95
CA LEU A 715 -14.68 -24.71 -19.13
C LEU A 715 -14.28 -24.76 -20.60
N VAL A 716 -14.95 -25.61 -21.41
CA VAL A 716 -14.75 -25.64 -22.87
C VAL A 716 -15.11 -24.31 -23.49
N GLY A 717 -16.29 -23.76 -23.18
CA GLY A 717 -16.75 -22.48 -23.72
C GLY A 717 -15.78 -21.34 -23.40
N THR A 718 -15.34 -21.24 -22.14
CA THR A 718 -14.40 -20.21 -21.70
C THR A 718 -13.04 -20.36 -22.38
N THR A 719 -12.52 -21.60 -22.49
CA THR A 719 -11.25 -21.88 -23.18
C THR A 719 -11.32 -21.49 -24.65
N VAL A 720 -12.36 -21.94 -25.35
CA VAL A 720 -12.55 -21.67 -26.78
C VAL A 720 -12.70 -20.18 -27.01
N LEU A 721 -13.58 -19.50 -26.27
CA LEU A 721 -13.80 -18.05 -26.43
C LEU A 721 -12.51 -17.27 -26.13
N THR A 722 -11.79 -17.61 -25.06
CA THR A 722 -10.54 -16.91 -24.70
C THR A 722 -9.45 -17.12 -25.75
N ALA A 723 -9.18 -18.37 -26.13
CA ALA A 723 -8.21 -18.69 -27.17
C ALA A 723 -8.59 -18.10 -28.53
N TRP A 724 -9.88 -17.92 -28.80
CA TRP A 724 -10.37 -17.37 -30.06
C TRP A 724 -10.29 -15.83 -30.14
N TYR A 725 -10.70 -15.13 -29.08
CA TYR A 725 -10.82 -13.66 -29.07
C TYR A 725 -9.60 -12.94 -28.51
N LEU A 726 -8.85 -13.52 -27.57
CA LEU A 726 -7.72 -12.84 -26.94
C LEU A 726 -6.58 -12.54 -27.94
N PRO A 727 -6.12 -13.50 -28.79
CA PRO A 727 -5.14 -13.19 -29.84
C PRO A 727 -5.64 -12.12 -30.82
N ARG A 728 -6.94 -12.17 -31.14
CA ARG A 728 -7.58 -11.20 -32.04
C ARG A 728 -7.50 -9.79 -31.47
N LEU A 729 -7.83 -9.64 -30.19
CA LEU A 729 -7.74 -8.38 -29.47
C LEU A 729 -6.31 -7.85 -29.42
N VAL A 730 -5.33 -8.68 -29.10
CA VAL A 730 -3.91 -8.30 -29.03
C VAL A 730 -3.41 -7.81 -30.40
N ILE A 731 -3.64 -8.57 -31.46
CA ILE A 731 -3.21 -8.19 -32.82
C ILE A 731 -3.94 -6.92 -33.25
N SER A 732 -5.25 -6.81 -33.00
CA SER A 732 -6.03 -5.61 -33.33
C SER A 732 -5.51 -4.37 -32.58
N ALA A 733 -5.08 -4.50 -31.33
CA ALA A 733 -4.53 -3.39 -30.55
C ALA A 733 -3.19 -2.91 -31.13
N VAL A 734 -2.33 -3.83 -31.55
CA VAL A 734 -1.05 -3.51 -32.22
C VAL A 734 -1.27 -2.86 -33.59
N LEU A 735 -2.27 -3.32 -34.34
CA LEU A 735 -2.59 -2.78 -35.66
C LEU A 735 -3.30 -1.42 -35.58
N MET A 736 -4.07 -1.14 -34.52
CA MET A 736 -4.90 0.06 -34.42
C MET A 736 -4.15 1.37 -34.73
N PRO A 737 -2.95 1.66 -34.17
CA PRO A 737 -2.21 2.88 -34.50
C PRO A 737 -1.87 3.00 -35.99
N LEU A 738 -1.50 1.89 -36.64
CA LEU A 738 -1.18 1.87 -38.07
C LEU A 738 -2.40 2.23 -38.93
N PHE A 739 -3.55 1.62 -38.64
CA PHE A 739 -4.79 1.94 -39.34
C PHE A 739 -5.25 3.37 -39.07
N CYS A 740 -5.10 3.89 -37.84
CA CYS A 740 -5.42 5.28 -37.53
C CYS A 740 -4.54 6.26 -38.31
N LEU A 741 -3.22 6.05 -38.32
CA LEU A 741 -2.28 6.90 -39.07
C LEU A 741 -2.59 6.88 -40.57
N TYR A 742 -2.84 5.69 -41.12
CA TYR A 742 -3.19 5.56 -42.53
C TYR A 742 -4.49 6.29 -42.88
N ASP A 743 -5.52 6.17 -42.03
CA ASP A 743 -6.79 6.88 -42.18
C ASP A 743 -6.58 8.41 -42.21
N TRP A 744 -5.80 8.95 -41.26
CA TRP A 744 -5.54 10.39 -41.14
C TRP A 744 -4.76 10.97 -42.30
N PHE A 745 -3.78 10.25 -42.84
CA PHE A 745 -2.89 10.76 -43.89
C PHE A 745 -3.34 10.43 -45.32
N SER A 746 -4.08 9.33 -45.50
CA SER A 746 -4.32 8.76 -46.84
C SER A 746 -5.78 8.74 -47.28
N VAL A 747 -6.74 8.65 -46.35
CA VAL A 747 -8.14 8.32 -46.67
C VAL A 747 -9.06 9.50 -46.43
N ASP A 748 -9.10 10.00 -45.19
CA ASP A 748 -9.94 11.13 -44.82
C ASP A 748 -9.09 12.32 -44.38
N LYS A 749 -8.80 13.19 -45.36
CA LYS A 749 -8.02 14.42 -45.13
C LYS A 749 -8.80 15.47 -44.32
N LYS A 750 -10.09 15.27 -44.00
CA LYS A 750 -10.91 16.21 -43.21
C LYS A 750 -10.76 15.99 -41.71
N LEU A 751 -9.51 15.98 -41.22
CA LEU A 751 -9.20 15.81 -39.79
C LEU A 751 -9.91 16.84 -38.90
N ASN A 752 -10.19 18.04 -39.44
CA ASN A 752 -10.94 19.10 -38.76
C ASN A 752 -12.36 18.69 -38.34
N ASP A 753 -13.09 17.91 -39.14
CA ASP A 753 -14.44 17.44 -38.79
C ASP A 753 -14.39 16.48 -37.58
N ARG A 754 -13.35 15.65 -37.51
CA ARG A 754 -13.13 14.75 -36.38
C ARG A 754 -12.78 15.51 -35.12
N PHE A 755 -11.95 16.55 -35.24
CA PHE A 755 -11.66 17.44 -34.12
C PHE A 755 -12.91 18.17 -33.62
N GLU A 756 -13.83 18.55 -34.50
CA GLU A 756 -15.11 19.15 -34.09
C GLU A 756 -15.99 18.16 -33.33
N LYS A 757 -16.15 16.94 -33.86
CA LYS A 757 -16.88 15.86 -33.17
C LYS A 757 -16.25 15.45 -31.84
N THR A 758 -14.94 15.63 -31.70
CA THR A 758 -14.21 15.42 -30.44
C THR A 758 -14.55 16.54 -29.45
N TYR A 759 -14.61 17.79 -29.92
CA TYR A 759 -15.03 18.93 -29.12
C TYR A 759 -16.48 18.81 -28.63
N GLU A 760 -17.41 18.31 -29.45
CA GLU A 760 -18.81 18.04 -29.04
C GLU A 760 -18.92 17.05 -27.87
N ARG A 761 -17.86 16.26 -27.63
CA ARG A 761 -17.76 15.29 -26.54
C ARG A 761 -17.09 15.84 -25.28
N ASN A 762 -16.96 17.16 -25.16
CA ASN A 762 -16.30 17.84 -24.02
C ASN A 762 -16.80 17.36 -22.64
N TYR A 763 -18.07 16.95 -22.53
CA TYR A 763 -18.63 16.40 -21.29
C TYR A 763 -17.84 15.21 -20.73
N TYR A 764 -17.29 14.33 -21.58
CA TYR A 764 -16.43 13.23 -21.13
C TYR A 764 -15.12 13.75 -20.53
N GLY A 765 -14.49 14.74 -21.18
CA GLY A 765 -13.26 15.37 -20.71
C GLY A 765 -13.47 16.07 -19.37
N LEU A 766 -14.52 16.90 -19.27
CA LEU A 766 -14.85 17.62 -18.03
C LEU A 766 -15.20 16.67 -16.89
N ALA A 767 -16.08 15.69 -17.11
CA ALA A 767 -16.47 14.73 -16.07
C ALA A 767 -15.27 13.93 -15.57
N ALA A 768 -14.44 13.43 -16.49
CA ALA A 768 -13.28 12.63 -16.15
C ALA A 768 -12.20 13.44 -15.42
N ALA A 769 -11.88 14.65 -15.90
CA ALA A 769 -10.92 15.52 -15.25
C ALA A 769 -11.39 15.94 -13.85
N ALA A 770 -12.65 16.38 -13.72
CA ALA A 770 -13.20 16.84 -12.43
C ALA A 770 -13.25 15.71 -11.38
N CYS A 771 -13.71 14.51 -11.78
CA CYS A 771 -13.71 13.35 -10.89
C CYS A 771 -12.28 12.90 -10.56
N GLY A 772 -11.38 12.91 -11.55
CA GLY A 772 -9.96 12.59 -11.37
C GLY A 772 -9.29 13.52 -10.37
N THR A 773 -9.48 14.82 -10.52
CA THR A 773 -9.00 15.85 -9.59
C THR A 773 -9.57 15.66 -8.19
N PHE A 774 -10.88 15.47 -8.06
CA PHE A 774 -11.52 15.29 -6.76
C PHE A 774 -10.90 14.09 -6.00
N LEU A 775 -10.79 12.93 -6.66
CA LEU A 775 -10.26 11.73 -6.03
C LEU A 775 -8.77 11.80 -5.75
N LEU A 776 -7.96 12.38 -6.64
CA LEU A 776 -6.53 12.59 -6.37
C LEU A 776 -6.31 13.62 -5.25
N CYS A 777 -7.17 14.63 -5.13
CA CYS A 777 -7.17 15.57 -4.01
C CYS A 777 -7.48 14.85 -2.69
N VAL A 778 -8.50 13.99 -2.68
CA VAL A 778 -8.79 13.12 -1.53
C VAL A 778 -7.60 12.22 -1.22
N ALA A 779 -6.94 11.64 -2.21
CA ALA A 779 -5.74 10.82 -2.02
C ALA A 779 -4.57 11.60 -1.40
N SER A 780 -4.39 12.87 -1.73
CA SER A 780 -3.34 13.73 -1.17
C SER A 780 -3.69 14.28 0.22
N ILE A 781 -4.97 14.53 0.53
CA ILE A 781 -5.40 15.13 1.79
C ILE A 781 -5.74 14.09 2.87
N ALA A 782 -6.39 12.98 2.51
CA ALA A 782 -6.82 11.96 3.47
C ALA A 782 -5.68 11.35 4.31
N PRO A 783 -4.44 11.18 3.80
CA PRO A 783 -3.30 10.79 4.63
C PRO A 783 -2.89 11.83 5.69
N ILE A 784 -3.31 13.08 5.54
CA ILE A 784 -2.98 14.22 6.41
C ILE A 784 -4.03 14.41 7.52
N VAL A 785 -5.29 13.99 7.28
CA VAL A 785 -6.37 14.12 8.27
C VAL A 785 -6.18 13.07 9.36
N ASP A 786 -5.71 13.52 10.52
CA ASP A 786 -5.61 12.71 11.73
C ASP A 786 -6.92 12.77 12.53
N THR A 787 -7.42 11.61 12.90
CA THR A 787 -8.61 11.42 13.72
C THR A 787 -8.27 11.06 15.17
N GLY A 788 -7.00 11.15 15.56
CA GLY A 788 -6.51 10.92 16.91
C GLY A 788 -6.24 9.46 17.28
N SER A 789 -6.35 8.53 16.32
CA SER A 789 -6.01 7.11 16.56
C SER A 789 -5.36 6.38 15.38
N SER A 790 -5.45 6.90 14.15
CA SER A 790 -4.76 6.38 12.96
C SER A 790 -5.09 7.22 11.71
N ARG A 791 -4.19 7.23 10.73
CA ARG A 791 -4.44 7.88 9.42
C ARG A 791 -5.54 7.17 8.65
N VAL A 792 -6.35 7.94 7.91
CA VAL A 792 -7.43 7.41 7.05
C VAL A 792 -6.88 6.54 5.91
N LEU A 793 -5.79 6.97 5.26
CA LEU A 793 -5.11 6.23 4.19
C LEU A 793 -3.61 6.13 4.46
N ASN A 794 -3.04 4.93 4.35
CA ASN A 794 -1.61 4.70 4.47
C ASN A 794 -0.92 4.79 3.10
N THR A 795 -0.03 5.77 2.92
CA THR A 795 0.75 5.98 1.69
C THR A 795 1.94 5.02 1.56
N GLU A 796 2.35 4.42 2.67
CA GLU A 796 3.56 3.62 2.78
C GLU A 796 3.42 2.23 2.14
N PHE A 797 4.51 1.75 1.56
CA PHE A 797 4.60 0.37 1.07
C PHE A 797 4.68 -0.59 2.26
N SER A 798 3.76 -1.55 2.30
CA SER A 798 3.63 -2.56 3.37
C SER A 798 3.81 -3.96 2.78
N PRO A 799 4.27 -4.96 3.57
CA PRO A 799 4.29 -6.35 3.15
C PRO A 799 2.89 -6.82 2.78
N LEU A 800 2.79 -7.59 1.69
CA LEU A 800 1.53 -8.21 1.30
C LEU A 800 1.19 -9.38 2.22
N GLN A 801 -0.10 -9.47 2.56
CA GLN A 801 -0.69 -10.67 3.14
C GLN A 801 -0.42 -11.87 2.23
N PRO A 802 -0.19 -13.09 2.76
CA PRO A 802 0.20 -14.25 1.95
C PRO A 802 -0.72 -14.49 0.74
N VAL A 803 -2.04 -14.37 0.93
CA VAL A 803 -3.05 -14.53 -0.14
C VAL A 803 -2.92 -13.48 -1.27
N LEU A 804 -2.41 -12.29 -0.96
CA LEU A 804 -2.18 -11.21 -1.92
C LEU A 804 -0.84 -11.33 -2.65
N ARG A 805 0.06 -12.23 -2.22
CA ARG A 805 1.34 -12.50 -2.90
C ARG A 805 1.19 -13.29 -4.20
N SER A 806 -0.03 -13.37 -4.75
CA SER A 806 -0.27 -13.85 -6.11
C SER A 806 -0.36 -12.69 -7.08
N ASN A 807 0.70 -12.52 -7.87
CA ASN A 807 0.82 -11.40 -8.80
C ASN A 807 -0.26 -11.44 -9.89
N VAL A 808 -0.68 -12.65 -10.30
CA VAL A 808 -1.67 -12.76 -11.37
C VAL A 808 -3.06 -12.39 -10.88
N TRP A 809 -3.54 -12.91 -9.75
CA TRP A 809 -4.88 -12.57 -9.26
C TRP A 809 -4.99 -11.10 -8.88
N LEU A 810 -3.94 -10.54 -8.27
CA LEU A 810 -3.85 -9.12 -8.02
C LEU A 810 -3.92 -8.30 -9.32
N THR A 811 -3.30 -8.78 -10.41
CA THR A 811 -3.34 -8.10 -11.71
C THR A 811 -4.68 -8.27 -12.43
N ILE A 812 -5.23 -9.48 -12.55
CA ILE A 812 -6.39 -9.73 -13.41
C ILE A 812 -7.71 -9.47 -12.70
N HIS A 813 -7.85 -9.88 -11.43
CA HIS A 813 -9.11 -9.71 -10.71
C HIS A 813 -9.19 -8.31 -10.10
N VAL A 814 -8.21 -7.94 -9.28
CA VAL A 814 -8.29 -6.69 -8.49
C VAL A 814 -8.24 -5.46 -9.39
N LEU A 815 -7.39 -5.42 -10.42
CA LEU A 815 -7.43 -4.30 -11.37
C LEU A 815 -8.75 -4.22 -12.13
N THR A 816 -9.34 -5.36 -12.53
CA THR A 816 -10.61 -5.39 -13.28
C THR A 816 -11.78 -4.89 -12.42
N ILE A 817 -11.90 -5.38 -11.18
CA ILE A 817 -12.99 -4.96 -10.29
C ILE A 817 -12.86 -3.48 -9.92
N VAL A 818 -11.65 -2.98 -9.67
CA VAL A 818 -11.43 -1.57 -9.35
C VAL A 818 -11.60 -0.68 -10.58
N ALA A 819 -11.25 -1.17 -11.78
CA ALA A 819 -11.55 -0.46 -13.02
C ALA A 819 -13.07 -0.29 -13.25
N SER A 820 -13.88 -1.25 -12.78
CA SER A 820 -15.35 -1.09 -12.79
C SER A 820 -15.82 0.09 -11.93
N TYR A 821 -15.14 0.34 -10.80
CA TYR A 821 -15.43 1.50 -9.96
C TYR A 821 -15.10 2.80 -10.69
N GLY A 822 -13.98 2.85 -11.41
CA GLY A 822 -13.63 3.98 -12.27
C GLY A 822 -14.67 4.23 -13.37
N ALA A 823 -15.17 3.19 -14.03
CA ALA A 823 -16.25 3.30 -15.01
C ALA A 823 -17.56 3.83 -14.40
N GLY A 824 -17.91 3.35 -13.21
CA GLY A 824 -19.07 3.81 -12.44
C GLY A 824 -18.95 5.27 -12.02
N ILE A 825 -17.75 5.72 -11.62
CA ILE A 825 -17.47 7.11 -11.25
C ILE A 825 -17.53 8.04 -12.46
N LEU A 826 -17.06 7.60 -13.63
CA LEU A 826 -17.24 8.38 -14.86
C LEU A 826 -18.74 8.56 -15.16
N ALA A 827 -19.56 7.51 -15.00
CA ALA A 827 -21.00 7.62 -15.15
C ALA A 827 -21.63 8.58 -14.12
N TRP A 828 -21.17 8.54 -12.88
CA TRP A 828 -21.58 9.46 -11.81
C TRP A 828 -21.22 10.91 -12.11
N GLY A 829 -20.00 11.19 -12.59
CA GLY A 829 -19.57 12.53 -12.99
C GLY A 829 -20.41 13.09 -14.14
N LEU A 830 -20.67 12.27 -15.16
CA LEU A 830 -21.59 12.62 -16.26
C LEU A 830 -23.03 12.83 -15.75
N GLY A 831 -23.46 12.03 -14.78
CA GLY A 831 -24.75 12.16 -14.10
C GLY A 831 -24.88 13.51 -13.38
N TRP A 832 -23.86 13.94 -12.64
CA TRP A 832 -23.86 15.26 -11.99
C TRP A 832 -23.85 16.43 -12.97
N LEU A 833 -23.14 16.32 -14.09
CA LEU A 833 -23.26 17.31 -15.16
C LEU A 833 -24.70 17.37 -15.68
N ALA A 834 -25.35 16.22 -15.89
CA ALA A 834 -26.74 16.18 -16.34
C ALA A 834 -27.71 16.77 -15.29
N LEU A 835 -27.52 16.44 -14.01
CA LEU A 835 -28.30 17.00 -12.91
C LEU A 835 -28.14 18.51 -12.80
N GLY A 836 -26.94 19.05 -13.08
CA GLY A 836 -26.71 20.49 -13.18
C GLY A 836 -27.61 21.16 -14.24
N TYR A 837 -27.73 20.55 -15.42
CA TYR A 837 -28.66 21.02 -16.46
C TYR A 837 -30.13 20.85 -16.06
N TYR A 838 -30.50 19.76 -15.37
CA TYR A 838 -31.87 19.63 -14.83
C TYR A 838 -32.19 20.69 -13.75
N MET A 839 -31.20 21.10 -12.97
CA MET A 839 -31.39 22.08 -11.90
C MET A 839 -31.47 23.52 -12.43
N PHE A 840 -30.51 23.90 -13.27
CA PHE A 840 -30.27 25.29 -13.67
C PHE A 840 -30.58 25.58 -15.14
N GLY A 841 -30.78 24.55 -15.96
CA GLY A 841 -31.05 24.70 -17.39
C GLY A 841 -32.44 25.23 -17.69
N LYS A 842 -32.58 25.83 -18.88
CA LYS A 842 -33.87 26.32 -19.36
C LYS A 842 -34.69 25.16 -19.93
N TYR A 843 -35.84 24.93 -19.30
CA TYR A 843 -36.83 23.99 -19.79
C TYR A 843 -37.47 24.52 -21.07
N ARG A 844 -37.67 23.65 -22.05
CA ARG A 844 -38.12 23.98 -23.41
C ARG A 844 -39.55 23.55 -23.62
N ALA A 845 -40.29 24.24 -24.49
CA ALA A 845 -41.66 23.88 -24.78
C ALA A 845 -41.77 22.45 -25.39
N PRO A 846 -42.90 21.75 -25.19
CA PRO A 846 -43.18 20.49 -25.87
C PRO A 846 -43.22 20.69 -27.38
N VAL A 847 -42.91 19.61 -28.11
CA VAL A 847 -43.03 19.56 -29.59
C VAL A 847 -44.26 18.74 -29.93
N VAL A 848 -45.09 19.28 -30.81
CA VAL A 848 -46.22 18.57 -31.41
C VAL A 848 -45.88 18.28 -32.87
N ALA A 849 -46.13 17.05 -33.32
CA ALA A 849 -46.01 16.72 -34.75
C ALA A 849 -47.05 17.54 -35.51
N SER A 850 -46.64 18.22 -36.59
CA SER A 850 -47.58 19.01 -37.39
C SER A 850 -48.77 18.16 -37.85
N THR A 851 -49.95 18.75 -37.97
CA THR A 851 -51.18 18.09 -38.48
C THR A 851 -51.01 17.39 -39.84
N LEU A 852 -49.95 17.70 -40.60
CA LEU A 852 -49.56 17.01 -41.83
C LEU A 852 -49.04 15.56 -41.63
N ASN A 853 -48.76 15.13 -40.39
CA ASN A 853 -48.12 13.83 -40.07
C ASN A 853 -49.00 12.88 -39.23
N GLU A 854 -50.32 13.09 -39.18
CA GLU A 854 -51.27 12.36 -38.31
C GLU A 854 -51.32 10.83 -38.51
N GLY A 855 -50.64 10.26 -39.51
CA GLY A 855 -50.60 8.81 -39.77
C GLY A 855 -49.35 8.05 -39.27
N PHE A 856 -48.30 8.74 -38.81
CA PHE A 856 -46.98 8.11 -38.56
C PHE A 856 -46.54 8.08 -37.08
N ALA A 857 -47.35 8.58 -36.15
CA ALA A 857 -47.00 8.58 -34.73
C ALA A 857 -47.21 7.19 -34.08
N PRO A 858 -46.26 6.67 -33.28
CA PRO A 858 -46.40 5.37 -32.61
C PRO A 858 -47.55 5.37 -31.57
N LYS A 859 -48.25 4.25 -31.43
CA LYS A 859 -49.49 4.05 -30.61
C LYS A 859 -49.40 4.41 -29.12
N HIS A 860 -48.23 4.76 -28.58
CA HIS A 860 -48.07 5.27 -27.21
C HIS A 860 -48.25 6.80 -27.11
N ALA A 861 -48.50 7.50 -28.23
CA ALA A 861 -48.58 8.95 -28.31
C ALA A 861 -49.99 9.54 -28.13
N HIS A 862 -50.99 8.76 -27.71
CA HIS A 862 -52.36 9.25 -27.54
C HIS A 862 -52.67 9.63 -26.09
N GLY A 863 -52.33 10.88 -25.75
CA GLY A 863 -52.79 11.64 -24.59
C GLY A 863 -52.03 12.97 -24.48
N PRO A 864 -52.70 14.14 -24.45
CA PRO A 864 -52.00 15.41 -24.35
C PRO A 864 -51.55 15.60 -22.90
N GLN A 865 -50.28 15.34 -22.61
CA GLN A 865 -49.60 15.95 -21.47
C GLN A 865 -48.56 16.92 -22.00
N MET A 866 -49.02 18.13 -22.33
CA MET A 866 -48.15 19.26 -22.70
C MET A 866 -47.36 19.70 -21.45
N THR A 867 -46.16 19.15 -21.29
CA THR A 867 -45.23 19.51 -20.22
C THR A 867 -43.90 19.94 -20.83
N TYR A 868 -43.21 20.89 -20.17
CA TYR A 868 -41.91 21.35 -20.64
C TYR A 868 -40.91 20.18 -20.71
N ARG A 869 -40.12 20.16 -21.78
CA ARG A 869 -39.01 19.22 -22.00
C ARG A 869 -37.74 19.71 -21.29
N PRO A 870 -36.90 18.80 -20.78
CA PRO A 870 -35.57 19.16 -20.28
C PRO A 870 -34.66 19.81 -21.34
N PRO A 871 -33.57 20.45 -20.91
CA PRO A 871 -32.50 20.92 -21.79
C PRO A 871 -31.99 19.81 -22.73
N GLU A 872 -31.48 20.19 -23.91
CA GLU A 872 -31.03 19.23 -24.93
C GLU A 872 -29.84 18.41 -24.48
N GLU A 873 -28.97 19.03 -23.71
CA GLU A 873 -27.76 18.47 -23.14
C GLU A 873 -28.08 17.25 -22.26
N CYS A 874 -29.24 17.24 -21.60
CA CYS A 874 -29.70 16.10 -20.80
C CYS A 874 -29.92 14.83 -21.65
N PHE A 875 -30.25 14.96 -22.94
CA PHE A 875 -30.37 13.82 -23.84
C PHE A 875 -28.99 13.23 -24.16
N THR A 876 -28.05 14.08 -24.58
CA THR A 876 -26.68 13.68 -24.91
C THR A 876 -25.96 13.07 -23.70
N LEU A 877 -26.06 13.72 -22.53
CA LEU A 877 -25.48 13.23 -21.28
C LEU A 877 -26.14 11.93 -20.82
N GLY A 878 -27.44 11.75 -21.03
CA GLY A 878 -28.12 10.47 -20.80
C GLY A 878 -27.52 9.34 -21.63
N GLN A 879 -27.26 9.57 -22.91
CA GLN A 879 -26.57 8.61 -23.77
C GLN A 879 -25.15 8.31 -23.28
N HIS A 880 -24.42 9.33 -22.83
CA HIS A 880 -23.07 9.15 -22.28
C HIS A 880 -23.06 8.33 -20.99
N CYS A 881 -24.00 8.60 -20.08
CA CYS A 881 -24.22 7.80 -18.87
C CYS A 881 -24.50 6.34 -19.22
N TYR A 882 -25.39 6.09 -20.20
CA TYR A 882 -25.71 4.74 -20.64
C TYR A 882 -24.46 3.96 -21.08
N ARG A 883 -23.61 4.57 -21.90
CA ARG A 883 -22.36 3.96 -22.37
C ARG A 883 -21.37 3.69 -21.22
N ALA A 884 -21.23 4.62 -20.28
CA ALA A 884 -20.35 4.44 -19.13
C ALA A 884 -20.84 3.30 -18.20
N ILE A 885 -22.16 3.21 -17.95
CA ILE A 885 -22.79 2.12 -17.17
C ILE A 885 -22.56 0.76 -17.86
N GLN A 886 -22.66 0.67 -19.19
CA GLN A 886 -22.38 -0.57 -19.92
C GLN A 886 -20.96 -1.09 -19.66
N VAL A 887 -19.96 -0.20 -19.67
CA VAL A 887 -18.58 -0.59 -19.36
C VAL A 887 -18.42 -0.96 -17.88
N ALA A 888 -19.07 -0.23 -16.98
CA ALA A 888 -19.07 -0.57 -15.55
C ALA A 888 -19.62 -1.97 -15.31
N VAL A 889 -20.77 -2.34 -15.93
CA VAL A 889 -21.35 -3.69 -15.82
C VAL A 889 -20.41 -4.75 -16.37
N LEU A 890 -19.80 -4.52 -17.54
CA LEU A 890 -18.88 -5.48 -18.14
C LEU A 890 -17.71 -5.79 -17.20
N LEU A 891 -17.06 -4.76 -16.66
CA LEU A 891 -15.91 -4.91 -15.77
C LEU A 891 -16.33 -5.45 -14.39
N LEU A 892 -17.49 -5.03 -13.87
CA LEU A 892 -18.00 -5.48 -12.57
C LEU A 892 -18.40 -6.95 -12.60
N ALA A 893 -19.09 -7.40 -13.65
CA ALA A 893 -19.45 -8.80 -13.85
C ALA A 893 -18.20 -9.68 -14.00
N THR A 894 -17.28 -9.25 -14.88
CA THR A 894 -16.01 -9.97 -15.11
C THR A 894 -15.18 -10.03 -13.82
N GLY A 895 -15.04 -8.91 -13.12
CA GLY A 895 -14.34 -8.83 -11.85
C GLY A 895 -14.96 -9.74 -10.78
N THR A 896 -16.29 -9.76 -10.67
CA THR A 896 -16.99 -10.62 -9.69
C THR A 896 -16.73 -12.11 -9.96
N ILE A 897 -16.77 -12.52 -11.24
CA ILE A 897 -16.47 -13.91 -11.62
C ILE A 897 -15.00 -14.25 -11.34
N LEU A 898 -14.06 -13.39 -11.74
CA LEU A 898 -12.63 -13.58 -11.47
C LEU A 898 -12.34 -13.65 -9.96
N GLY A 899 -13.12 -12.94 -9.14
CA GLY A 899 -13.02 -12.98 -7.69
C GLY A 899 -13.44 -14.33 -7.12
N GLY A 900 -14.51 -14.92 -7.64
CA GLY A 900 -14.92 -16.28 -7.27
C GLY A 900 -13.88 -17.34 -7.66
N ILE A 901 -13.25 -17.19 -8.83
CA ILE A 901 -12.16 -18.10 -9.23
C ILE A 901 -10.96 -17.96 -8.27
N TRP A 902 -10.59 -16.73 -7.91
CA TRP A 902 -9.52 -16.50 -6.96
C TRP A 902 -9.86 -17.05 -5.56
N ALA A 903 -11.10 -16.91 -5.11
CA ALA A 903 -11.58 -17.49 -3.85
C ALA A 903 -11.46 -19.02 -3.84
N ASP A 904 -11.77 -19.68 -4.96
CA ASP A 904 -11.57 -21.12 -5.11
C ASP A 904 -10.10 -21.51 -4.98
N VAL A 905 -9.22 -20.71 -5.57
CA VAL A 905 -7.77 -20.93 -5.50
C VAL A 905 -7.22 -20.72 -4.10
N SER A 906 -7.72 -19.73 -3.36
CA SER A 906 -7.17 -19.37 -2.05
C SER A 906 -7.80 -20.13 -0.89
N TRP A 907 -9.08 -20.48 -0.97
CA TRP A 907 -9.81 -21.11 0.14
C TRP A 907 -10.57 -22.39 -0.24
N GLY A 908 -10.42 -22.89 -1.47
CA GLY A 908 -11.07 -24.12 -1.93
C GLY A 908 -12.58 -24.00 -2.16
N ARG A 909 -13.10 -22.77 -2.31
CA ARG A 909 -14.51 -22.52 -2.67
C ARG A 909 -14.69 -21.35 -3.64
N PHE A 910 -15.49 -21.56 -4.69
CA PHE A 910 -15.81 -20.51 -5.67
C PHE A 910 -16.61 -19.34 -5.10
N TRP A 911 -17.53 -19.59 -4.17
CA TRP A 911 -18.39 -18.57 -3.60
C TRP A 911 -18.78 -18.90 -2.16
N GLY A 912 -19.09 -17.87 -1.39
CA GLY A 912 -19.57 -17.91 -0.03
C GLY A 912 -20.36 -16.64 0.27
N TRP A 913 -20.99 -16.61 1.44
CA TRP A 913 -21.85 -15.50 1.84
C TRP A 913 -21.09 -14.46 2.68
N ASP A 914 -19.81 -14.26 2.36
CA ASP A 914 -18.98 -13.23 2.97
C ASP A 914 -19.48 -11.82 2.57
N PRO A 915 -19.45 -10.81 3.46
CA PRO A 915 -19.94 -9.48 3.15
C PRO A 915 -19.34 -8.86 1.88
N LYS A 916 -18.06 -9.12 1.56
CA LYS A 916 -17.45 -8.60 0.33
C LYS A 916 -18.02 -9.24 -0.93
N GLU A 917 -18.18 -10.56 -0.91
CA GLU A 917 -18.76 -11.33 -2.01
C GLU A 917 -20.23 -10.91 -2.24
N VAL A 918 -21.01 -10.79 -1.16
CA VAL A 918 -22.41 -10.34 -1.22
C VAL A 918 -22.55 -8.93 -1.77
N TRP A 919 -21.73 -7.99 -1.31
CA TRP A 919 -21.80 -6.61 -1.81
C TRP A 919 -21.32 -6.46 -3.24
N ALA A 920 -20.39 -7.30 -3.72
CA ALA A 920 -20.05 -7.34 -5.14
C ALA A 920 -21.27 -7.76 -5.98
N LEU A 921 -22.00 -8.80 -5.54
CA LEU A 921 -23.22 -9.25 -6.20
C LEU A 921 -24.34 -8.20 -6.16
N VAL A 922 -24.58 -7.56 -5.01
CA VAL A 922 -25.60 -6.50 -4.88
C VAL A 922 -25.33 -5.36 -5.85
N THR A 923 -24.09 -4.86 -5.90
CA THR A 923 -23.70 -3.79 -6.82
C THR A 923 -23.88 -4.23 -8.28
N LEU A 924 -23.51 -5.46 -8.63
CA LEU A 924 -23.73 -5.99 -9.98
C LEU A 924 -25.22 -6.00 -10.34
N LEU A 925 -26.07 -6.53 -9.47
CA LEU A 925 -27.51 -6.61 -9.71
C LEU A 925 -28.16 -5.23 -9.85
N ILE A 926 -27.74 -4.24 -9.07
CA ILE A 926 -28.21 -2.84 -9.19
C ILE A 926 -27.88 -2.28 -10.58
N TYR A 927 -26.62 -2.38 -11.00
CA TYR A 927 -26.19 -1.87 -12.31
C TYR A 927 -26.89 -2.59 -13.48
N VAL A 928 -27.04 -3.91 -13.38
CA VAL A 928 -27.79 -4.72 -14.35
C VAL A 928 -29.25 -4.30 -14.40
N ALA A 929 -29.89 -4.09 -13.25
CA ALA A 929 -31.27 -3.62 -13.17
C ALA A 929 -31.46 -2.24 -13.82
N ILE A 930 -30.51 -1.32 -13.65
CA ILE A 930 -30.54 0.01 -14.31
C ILE A 930 -30.49 -0.15 -15.85
N LEU A 931 -29.59 -0.99 -16.38
CA LEU A 931 -29.52 -1.24 -17.82
C LEU A 931 -30.78 -1.91 -18.36
N HIS A 932 -31.34 -2.88 -17.64
CA HIS A 932 -32.58 -3.57 -18.01
C HIS A 932 -33.78 -2.62 -17.97
N ALA A 933 -33.88 -1.77 -16.95
CA ALA A 933 -34.93 -0.75 -16.87
C ALA A 933 -34.86 0.23 -18.04
N ARG A 934 -33.65 0.58 -18.52
CA ARG A 934 -33.50 1.38 -19.74
C ARG A 934 -33.93 0.61 -20.99
N PHE A 935 -33.51 -0.65 -21.12
CA PHE A 935 -33.85 -1.50 -22.27
C PHE A 935 -35.37 -1.78 -22.36
N ALA A 936 -36.02 -2.03 -21.21
CA ALA A 936 -37.46 -2.26 -21.10
C ALA A 936 -38.30 -0.98 -21.24
N GLY A 937 -37.68 0.19 -21.40
CA GLY A 937 -38.37 1.48 -21.53
C GLY A 937 -38.88 2.06 -20.21
N TRP A 938 -38.58 1.46 -19.06
CA TRP A 938 -38.97 1.98 -17.74
C TRP A 938 -38.20 3.26 -17.37
N PHE A 939 -36.92 3.36 -17.79
CA PHE A 939 -36.08 4.52 -17.50
C PHE A 939 -35.91 5.43 -18.71
N ASN A 940 -36.45 6.64 -18.59
CA ASN A 940 -36.09 7.77 -19.45
C ASN A 940 -34.68 8.32 -19.09
N ASN A 941 -34.25 9.39 -19.74
CA ASN A 941 -32.91 9.95 -19.51
C ASN A 941 -32.71 10.43 -18.06
N PHE A 942 -33.75 10.99 -17.43
CA PHE A 942 -33.68 11.38 -16.02
C PHE A 942 -33.56 10.16 -15.09
N GLY A 943 -34.35 9.11 -15.32
CA GLY A 943 -34.26 7.85 -14.57
C GLY A 943 -32.89 7.18 -14.70
N LEU A 944 -32.26 7.28 -15.88
CA LEU A 944 -30.89 6.80 -16.08
C LEU A 944 -29.85 7.61 -15.29
N VAL A 945 -30.00 8.94 -15.23
CA VAL A 945 -29.14 9.82 -14.42
C VAL A 945 -29.31 9.56 -12.93
N VAL A 946 -30.55 9.37 -12.45
CA VAL A 946 -30.83 8.87 -11.08
C VAL A 946 -30.10 7.55 -10.84
N GLY A 947 -30.18 6.63 -11.82
CA GLY A 947 -29.47 5.36 -11.79
C GLY A 947 -27.95 5.49 -11.59
N THR A 948 -27.30 6.53 -12.14
CA THR A 948 -25.86 6.74 -11.90
C THR A 948 -25.53 7.05 -10.43
N ILE A 949 -26.41 7.76 -9.71
CA ILE A 949 -26.22 8.08 -8.29
C ILE A 949 -26.47 6.85 -7.43
N ILE A 950 -27.49 6.06 -7.76
CA ILE A 950 -27.80 4.79 -7.08
C ILE A 950 -26.65 3.79 -7.27
N GLY A 951 -26.19 3.60 -8.51
CA GLY A 951 -25.08 2.69 -8.82
C GLY A 951 -23.78 3.13 -8.15
N PHE A 952 -23.44 4.41 -8.18
CA PHE A 952 -22.25 4.90 -7.48
C PHE A 952 -22.37 4.71 -5.96
N SER A 953 -23.54 4.92 -5.37
CA SER A 953 -23.77 4.66 -3.94
C SER A 953 -23.53 3.19 -3.58
N SER A 954 -23.92 2.25 -4.46
CA SER A 954 -23.66 0.83 -4.22
C SER A 954 -22.17 0.49 -4.33
N ILE A 955 -21.43 1.11 -5.28
CA ILE A 955 -19.96 1.00 -5.34
C ILE A 955 -19.31 1.48 -4.04
N VAL A 956 -19.72 2.63 -3.50
CA VAL A 956 -19.20 3.12 -2.21
C VAL A 956 -19.51 2.12 -1.09
N GLY A 957 -20.69 1.49 -1.10
CA GLY A 957 -21.04 0.39 -0.20
C GLY A 957 -20.09 -0.81 -0.27
N SER A 958 -19.82 -1.32 -1.48
CA SER A 958 -18.91 -2.46 -1.69
C SER A 958 -17.45 -2.12 -1.38
N TRP A 959 -16.99 -0.95 -1.83
CA TRP A 959 -15.59 -0.54 -1.75
C TRP A 959 -15.21 -0.05 -0.34
N TYR A 960 -16.03 0.82 0.24
CA TYR A 960 -15.75 1.47 1.52
C TYR A 960 -16.66 0.94 2.65
N GLY A 961 -17.96 0.78 2.41
CA GLY A 961 -18.91 0.35 3.44
C GLY A 961 -18.56 -0.98 4.10
N VAL A 962 -18.18 -2.00 3.33
CA VAL A 962 -17.78 -3.29 3.92
C VAL A 962 -16.46 -3.22 4.69
N ASN A 963 -15.52 -2.38 4.27
CA ASN A 963 -14.20 -2.28 4.90
C ASN A 963 -14.18 -1.43 6.18
N PHE A 964 -15.08 -0.44 6.27
CA PHE A 964 -15.03 0.56 7.36
C PHE A 964 -16.34 0.67 8.14
N LEU A 965 -17.51 0.61 7.48
CA LEU A 965 -18.80 0.76 8.17
C LEU A 965 -19.25 -0.52 8.90
N LEU A 966 -19.06 -1.70 8.32
CA LEU A 966 -19.48 -2.95 8.96
C LEU A 966 -18.68 -3.30 10.24
N PRO A 967 -17.35 -3.11 10.29
CA PRO A 967 -16.59 -3.24 11.54
C PRO A 967 -17.10 -2.32 12.64
N LEU A 968 -17.46 -1.07 12.31
CA LEU A 968 -18.01 -0.10 13.26
C LEU A 968 -19.28 -0.62 13.95
N PHE A 969 -20.19 -1.28 13.21
CA PHE A 969 -21.42 -1.84 13.77
C PHE A 969 -21.20 -3.16 14.55
N LYS A 970 -20.07 -3.84 14.36
CA LYS A 970 -19.75 -5.14 14.98
C LYS A 970 -18.77 -5.07 16.16
N GLY A 971 -18.29 -3.89 16.54
CA GLY A 971 -17.37 -3.71 17.67
C GLY A 971 -15.90 -3.56 17.30
N GLY A 972 -15.56 -3.34 16.03
CA GLY A 972 -14.22 -2.91 15.59
C GLY A 972 -13.39 -3.93 14.81
N ASP A 973 -13.80 -5.20 14.74
CA ASP A 973 -13.04 -6.24 14.02
C ASP A 973 -13.34 -6.25 12.52
N ALA A 974 -12.32 -6.56 11.71
CA ALA A 974 -12.47 -6.74 10.26
C ALA A 974 -13.54 -7.80 9.95
N VAL A 975 -14.54 -7.44 9.14
CA VAL A 975 -15.66 -8.34 8.84
C VAL A 975 -15.40 -9.04 7.52
N GLY A 976 -14.92 -10.28 7.61
CA GLY A 976 -14.79 -11.18 6.46
C GLY A 976 -13.36 -11.42 5.98
N LEU A 977 -13.16 -12.56 5.30
CA LEU A 977 -11.84 -13.05 4.89
C LEU A 977 -11.17 -12.19 3.79
N HIS A 978 -11.94 -11.31 3.16
CA HIS A 978 -11.53 -10.46 2.03
C HIS A 978 -11.25 -9.00 2.43
N SER A 979 -11.29 -8.68 3.72
CA SER A 979 -11.13 -7.32 4.22
C SER A 979 -9.65 -6.99 4.47
N TYR A 980 -8.89 -6.76 3.40
CA TYR A 980 -7.45 -6.47 3.49
C TYR A 980 -7.11 -4.97 3.61
N GLY A 981 -8.10 -4.10 3.39
CA GLY A 981 -7.94 -2.64 3.46
C GLY A 981 -8.70 -2.08 4.65
N SER A 982 -8.14 -2.16 5.85
CA SER A 982 -8.58 -1.35 6.99
C SER A 982 -7.84 -0.01 6.99
N GLY A 983 -8.45 1.04 7.53
CA GLY A 983 -7.84 2.35 7.72
C GLY A 983 -8.40 3.02 8.97
N GLY A 984 -7.94 4.23 9.27
CA GLY A 984 -8.20 4.85 10.56
C GLY A 984 -9.66 5.22 10.83
N LYS A 985 -10.06 5.01 12.10
CA LYS A 985 -11.38 5.39 12.65
C LYS A 985 -11.65 6.87 12.40
N GLY A 986 -12.82 7.26 11.91
CA GLY A 986 -13.27 8.65 11.71
C GLY A 986 -13.48 9.05 10.24
N SER A 987 -12.95 8.28 9.29
CA SER A 987 -13.21 8.48 7.86
C SER A 987 -14.64 8.11 7.45
N GLU A 988 -15.32 7.30 8.25
CA GLU A 988 -16.68 6.84 8.02
C GLU A 988 -17.66 8.01 7.97
N ILE A 989 -17.49 9.00 8.84
CA ILE A 989 -18.35 10.19 8.93
C ILE A 989 -18.25 11.02 7.66
N LEU A 990 -17.03 11.22 7.14
CA LEU A 990 -16.80 11.98 5.91
C LEU A 990 -17.46 11.29 4.71
N VAL A 991 -17.30 9.97 4.59
CA VAL A 991 -17.90 9.19 3.50
C VAL A 991 -19.43 9.16 3.62
N MET A 992 -19.98 8.95 4.81
CA MET A 992 -21.43 9.00 5.05
C MET A 992 -22.01 10.38 4.73
N GLY A 993 -21.34 11.45 5.17
CA GLY A 993 -21.72 12.83 4.86
C GLY A 993 -21.71 13.10 3.36
N PHE A 994 -20.68 12.64 2.65
CA PHE A 994 -20.60 12.73 1.19
C PHE A 994 -21.74 11.98 0.49
N VAL A 995 -22.03 10.73 0.89
CA VAL A 995 -23.16 9.97 0.34
C VAL A 995 -24.48 10.68 0.63
N ALA A 996 -24.71 11.15 1.86
CA ALA A 996 -25.91 11.89 2.22
C ALA A 996 -26.08 13.16 1.38
N ALA A 997 -25.01 13.93 1.15
CA ALA A 997 -25.02 15.11 0.29
C ALA A 997 -25.42 14.77 -1.16
N ASN A 998 -24.97 13.62 -1.69
CA ASN A 998 -25.38 13.17 -3.03
C ASN A 998 -26.90 12.92 -3.10
N TRP A 999 -27.47 12.23 -2.10
CA TRP A 999 -28.90 11.94 -2.06
C TRP A 999 -29.76 13.19 -1.85
N VAL A 1000 -29.32 14.13 -0.99
CA VAL A 1000 -29.99 15.42 -0.80
C VAL A 1000 -29.97 16.22 -2.10
N GLY A 1001 -28.82 16.32 -2.76
CA GLY A 1001 -28.71 17.01 -4.05
C GLY A 1001 -29.61 16.39 -5.12
N LEU A 1002 -29.64 15.06 -5.23
CA LEU A 1002 -30.55 14.35 -6.12
C LEU A 1002 -32.03 14.66 -5.80
N GLY A 1003 -32.40 14.68 -4.51
CA GLY A 1003 -33.75 15.00 -4.06
C GLY A 1003 -34.19 16.41 -4.47
N LEU A 1004 -33.30 17.40 -4.34
CA LEU A 1004 -33.55 18.78 -4.77
C LEU A 1004 -33.78 18.88 -6.28
N VAL A 1005 -32.94 18.20 -7.09
CA VAL A 1005 -33.10 18.21 -8.55
C VAL A 1005 -34.36 17.46 -8.98
N ALA A 1006 -34.66 16.32 -8.34
CA ALA A 1006 -35.89 15.58 -8.59
C ALA A 1006 -37.13 16.43 -8.27
N LEU A 1007 -37.13 17.17 -7.17
CA LEU A 1007 -38.19 18.11 -6.83
C LEU A 1007 -38.34 19.18 -7.92
N ARG A 1008 -37.23 19.82 -8.33
CA ARG A 1008 -37.23 20.82 -9.41
C ARG A 1008 -37.81 20.28 -10.72
N PHE A 1009 -37.44 19.05 -11.08
CA PHE A 1009 -37.92 18.38 -12.29
C PHE A 1009 -39.41 18.02 -12.22
N GLN A 1010 -39.91 17.59 -11.06
CA GLN A 1010 -41.34 17.35 -10.88
C GLN A 1010 -42.13 18.67 -10.92
N LEU A 1011 -41.63 19.73 -10.29
CA LEU A 1011 -42.25 21.05 -10.34
C LEU A 1011 -42.37 21.58 -11.78
N SER A 1012 -41.37 21.35 -12.66
CA SER A 1012 -41.46 21.73 -14.08
C SER A 1012 -42.49 20.93 -14.89
N LYS A 1013 -42.95 19.77 -14.40
CA LYS A 1013 -44.04 19.04 -15.05
C LYS A 1013 -45.41 19.55 -14.63
N LEU A 1014 -45.49 20.26 -13.50
CA LEU A 1014 -46.74 20.83 -13.01
C LEU A 1014 -47.03 22.20 -13.65
N SER A 1015 -46.04 22.85 -14.25
CA SER A 1015 -46.25 24.09 -15.00
C SER A 1015 -47.00 23.81 -16.31
N VAL A 1016 -48.15 24.46 -16.47
CA VAL A 1016 -48.96 24.43 -17.70
C VAL A 1016 -48.21 25.21 -18.79
N VAL A 1017 -48.07 24.58 -19.96
CA VAL A 1017 -47.46 25.17 -21.16
C VAL A 1017 -48.51 26.06 -21.84
N ASP A 1018 -48.15 27.29 -22.21
CA ASP A 1018 -48.98 28.14 -23.07
C ASP A 1018 -49.04 27.53 -24.47
N GLU A 1019 -50.24 27.38 -25.05
CA GLU A 1019 -50.42 26.81 -26.40
C GLU A 1019 -49.63 27.57 -27.47
N ASN A 1020 -49.33 28.85 -27.25
CA ASN A 1020 -48.53 29.68 -28.16
C ASN A 1020 -47.02 29.40 -28.11
N ASP A 1021 -46.53 28.72 -27.07
CA ASP A 1021 -45.11 28.39 -26.90
C ASP A 1021 -44.73 27.05 -27.54
N VAL A 1022 -45.68 26.30 -28.11
CA VAL A 1022 -45.46 24.96 -28.67
C VAL A 1022 -44.66 25.04 -29.98
N GLU A 1023 -43.54 24.31 -30.04
CA GLU A 1023 -42.75 24.18 -31.26
C GLU A 1023 -43.40 23.13 -32.20
N GLU A 1024 -43.90 23.54 -33.36
CA GLU A 1024 -44.42 22.64 -34.39
C GLU A 1024 -43.26 22.15 -35.29
N VAL A 1025 -43.12 20.83 -35.45
CA VAL A 1025 -42.05 20.23 -36.27
C VAL A 1025 -42.64 19.41 -37.41
N VAL A 1026 -42.23 19.73 -38.64
CA VAL A 1026 -42.55 18.95 -39.86
C VAL A 1026 -41.52 17.85 -40.03
N ILE A 1027 -41.94 16.59 -39.93
CA ILE A 1027 -41.09 15.43 -40.20
C ILE A 1027 -40.89 15.33 -41.72
N LYS A 1028 -39.69 15.64 -42.23
CA LYS A 1028 -39.31 15.29 -43.61
C LYS A 1028 -39.02 13.79 -43.68
N THR A 1029 -39.87 13.02 -44.34
CA THR A 1029 -39.59 11.61 -44.69
C THR A 1029 -38.57 11.56 -45.82
N ASP A 1030 -37.30 11.35 -45.48
CA ASP A 1030 -36.30 10.84 -46.44
C ASP A 1030 -36.50 9.32 -46.55
N LEU A 1031 -37.25 8.88 -47.57
CA LEU A 1031 -37.29 7.49 -47.99
C LEU A 1031 -37.25 7.37 -49.52
N THR A 1032 -36.20 6.68 -49.97
CA THR A 1032 -36.02 5.92 -51.23
C THR A 1032 -35.60 6.67 -52.52
N GLU A 1033 -34.34 6.39 -52.91
CA GLU A 1033 -33.67 6.45 -54.22
C GLU A 1033 -34.13 7.47 -55.29
N PRO A 1034 -33.23 8.33 -55.81
CA PRO A 1034 -33.45 8.98 -57.09
C PRO A 1034 -33.05 8.00 -58.22
N LYS A 1035 -34.02 7.29 -58.78
CA LYS A 1035 -33.97 6.98 -60.22
C LYS A 1035 -34.77 8.07 -60.94
N ASP A 1036 -34.13 8.59 -61.99
CA ASP A 1036 -34.62 9.63 -62.92
C ASP A 1036 -34.56 11.08 -62.43
N THR A 1037 -33.34 11.64 -62.49
CA THR A 1037 -33.16 13.09 -62.68
C THR A 1037 -33.52 13.47 -64.11
N ASN A 1038 -34.71 14.01 -64.32
CA ASN A 1038 -35.03 14.91 -65.44
C ASN A 1038 -36.26 15.76 -65.09
N ASN A 1039 -36.05 16.76 -64.24
CA ASN A 1039 -36.71 18.08 -64.20
C ASN A 1039 -36.56 18.67 -62.80
N LEU A 1040 -35.47 19.40 -62.59
CA LEU A 1040 -35.29 20.31 -61.47
C LEU A 1040 -35.41 21.73 -62.02
N ALA A 1041 -36.65 22.19 -62.16
CA ALA A 1041 -37.02 23.59 -62.15
C ALA A 1041 -38.25 23.67 -61.25
N ASP A 1042 -38.24 24.63 -60.34
CA ASP A 1042 -39.23 24.90 -59.29
C ASP A 1042 -39.12 24.04 -58.02
N ILE A 1043 -38.51 24.61 -56.97
CA ILE A 1043 -39.22 25.12 -55.77
C ILE A 1043 -38.16 25.50 -54.70
N THR A 1044 -38.19 26.79 -54.34
CA THR A 1044 -37.52 27.45 -53.21
C THR A 1044 -38.03 27.00 -51.86
#